data_AF-A0A5S5CGL2-F1
#
_entry.id   AF-A0A5S5CGL2-F1
#
_cell.length_a   1.000
_cell.length_b   1.000
_cell.length_c   1.000
_cell.angle_alpha   90.00
_cell.angle_beta   90.00
_cell.angle_gamma   90.00
#
_symmetry.space_group_name_H-M   'P 1'
#
loop_
_entity.id
_entity.type
_entity.pdbx_description
1 polymer ?
#
loop_
_entity_poly.entity_id
_entity_poly.type
_entity_poly.pdbx_seq_one_letter_code
_entity_poly.pdbx_strand_id
1 'polypeptide(L)'
;MNKLENYINGKWVAGTGDGTPMNDAVTGDLIAVSTTDGLDIPEVLQYGRTKGGEVLRKMTFQERGNMLKKLALYLTKRKEQFYDLSYRSGATRVDSWIDIEGGFGNLFANASLRKLFPNQSYHVEGDPIDLSRGGRFMAHHILVPKRGVAVHINAFNFPIWGMLEKCAVNWMAGVPAVVLPAPQTAYLTEAVVRVIIDSGILPEGALQLLSGMTKSILDTVESQDVVTFTGSAHTGRILKAHPRLIEESVPFTMEADSLNASVLGKDAVPGTPEFDLFIKEVRKEMTVKSGQKCTAIRRVIVPSDRIEDVQIALANQLNKITIGDPRLKEVRMGALASKQQVESFRNNVSQIAQTAQLVYGDLDSIETIGADAQKGAFVSPIILREDNPFTNTKVHEIEAFGPVATIMPYDTLEEAVQLSQKGKGSLVSSIFTYDDKIAKEYIVEAASHHGRILVGNRENAKQSTGHGSPLPMLTHGGPGRAGGGEEMGGMRGIKHYMQRCAIQGTPTTLTEVTGIYQANSAYKETDKHPFAYHWEDIEPGMSLKTHKRTITDTDIINFGNLTWDHFYAHTDITSLEGSIFEQRTAHGYFILAAAAGLFVYPNKGPVAANYGLEECRFLRPIYHNDTVYVRLTCKQKIDRDHRGEDLPSGIVKWFVEVFDQEEELAAIATILTMVQKKSPFVQIDRSNVAQYLERLTEASKPQWGTMTAQHMVEHFEKSFKMAAGSYQDFEIATPEQYLERVREMVFNHEPMPRNHKHPLMKEDGLDPLNHEDLQTAKEKLLEAYDNYILYFKENPNAVTKNAVFGMMSRFEWDLLNVKHFNHHFNQFNLLD
;
A
#
# COMPACT_ATOMS: atom_id res chain seq x y z
N MET A 1 -26.97 -31.43 -5.66
CA MET A 1 -26.46 -30.16 -6.23
C MET A 1 -25.52 -29.55 -5.21
N ASN A 2 -24.33 -29.11 -5.60
CA ASN A 2 -23.45 -28.39 -4.68
C ASN A 2 -24.00 -26.98 -4.45
N LYS A 3 -24.43 -26.70 -3.22
CA LYS A 3 -24.81 -25.35 -2.79
C LYS A 3 -23.56 -24.61 -2.36
N LEU A 4 -23.40 -23.37 -2.82
CA LEU A 4 -22.33 -22.51 -2.35
C LEU A 4 -22.60 -22.10 -0.90
N GLU A 5 -21.60 -22.22 -0.04
CA GLU A 5 -21.73 -21.84 1.36
C GLU A 5 -21.50 -20.33 1.55
N ASN A 6 -22.03 -19.82 2.66
CA ASN A 6 -21.82 -18.47 3.16
C ASN A 6 -20.82 -18.55 4.32
N TYR A 7 -19.99 -17.53 4.51
CA TYR A 7 -19.12 -17.43 5.69
C TYR A 7 -19.62 -16.30 6.59
N ILE A 8 -20.35 -16.66 7.64
CA ILE A 8 -21.03 -15.72 8.53
C ILE A 8 -20.84 -16.14 9.98
N ASN A 9 -20.71 -15.18 10.89
CA ASN A 9 -20.61 -15.44 12.33
C ASN A 9 -19.50 -16.46 12.68
N GLY A 10 -18.37 -16.40 11.97
CA GLY A 10 -17.21 -17.28 12.16
C GLY A 10 -17.34 -18.69 11.58
N LYS A 11 -18.39 -19.00 10.82
CA LYS A 11 -18.67 -20.37 10.32
C LYS A 11 -19.16 -20.40 8.88
N TRP A 12 -18.90 -21.52 8.21
CA TRP A 12 -19.48 -21.86 6.92
C TRP A 12 -20.90 -22.40 7.09
N VAL A 13 -21.86 -21.82 6.37
CA VAL A 13 -23.29 -22.16 6.47
C VAL A 13 -23.93 -22.18 5.08
N ALA A 14 -24.63 -23.27 4.75
CA ALA A 14 -25.45 -23.33 3.55
C ALA A 14 -26.81 -22.63 3.76
N GLY A 15 -27.27 -21.88 2.76
CA GLY A 15 -28.63 -21.34 2.77
C GLY A 15 -29.71 -22.39 2.43
N THR A 16 -30.94 -22.06 2.82
CA THR A 16 -32.14 -22.86 2.54
C THR A 16 -32.70 -22.61 1.13
N GLY A 17 -33.69 -23.40 0.69
CA GLY A 17 -34.34 -23.23 -0.63
C GLY A 17 -33.52 -23.73 -1.83
N ASP A 18 -34.04 -23.52 -3.04
CA ASP A 18 -33.45 -24.02 -4.29
C ASP A 18 -32.32 -23.14 -4.81
N GLY A 19 -32.33 -21.85 -4.47
CA GLY A 19 -31.29 -20.88 -4.83
C GLY A 19 -31.23 -20.51 -6.32
N THR A 20 -30.25 -19.69 -6.66
CA THR A 20 -29.99 -19.24 -8.04
C THR A 20 -28.91 -20.10 -8.68
N PRO A 21 -29.13 -20.68 -9.87
CA PRO A 21 -28.12 -21.47 -10.57
C PRO A 21 -26.99 -20.59 -11.12
N MET A 22 -25.77 -21.08 -10.98
CA MET A 22 -24.57 -20.51 -11.56
C MET A 22 -24.05 -21.48 -12.62
N ASN A 23 -23.93 -21.02 -13.86
CA ASN A 23 -23.57 -21.87 -14.99
C ASN A 23 -22.17 -21.53 -15.50
N ASP A 24 -21.51 -22.51 -16.09
CA ASP A 24 -20.26 -22.34 -16.82
C ASP A 24 -20.52 -21.52 -18.08
N ALA A 25 -19.83 -20.38 -18.21
CA ALA A 25 -20.01 -19.47 -19.34
C ALA A 25 -19.58 -20.08 -20.68
N VAL A 26 -18.74 -21.12 -20.66
CA VAL A 26 -18.18 -21.75 -21.87
C VAL A 26 -19.04 -22.92 -22.31
N THR A 27 -19.49 -23.76 -21.36
CA THR A 27 -20.21 -25.01 -21.67
C THR A 27 -21.72 -24.96 -21.42
N GLY A 28 -22.18 -24.01 -20.59
CA GLY A 28 -23.56 -23.93 -20.11
C GLY A 28 -23.89 -24.86 -18.94
N ASP A 29 -22.94 -25.68 -18.47
CA ASP A 29 -23.19 -26.65 -17.40
C ASP A 29 -23.37 -25.98 -16.03
N LEU A 30 -24.21 -26.57 -15.17
CA LEU A 30 -24.41 -26.09 -13.81
C LEU A 30 -23.13 -26.28 -12.97
N ILE A 31 -22.64 -25.20 -12.37
CA ILE A 31 -21.50 -25.18 -11.44
C ILE A 31 -22.00 -25.50 -10.03
N ALA A 32 -22.89 -24.65 -9.53
CA ALA A 32 -23.42 -24.64 -8.17
C ALA A 32 -24.69 -23.77 -8.11
N VAL A 33 -25.36 -23.77 -6.96
CA VAL A 33 -26.47 -22.86 -6.67
C VAL A 33 -26.14 -22.00 -5.45
N SER A 34 -26.55 -20.73 -5.46
CA SER A 34 -26.29 -19.76 -4.37
C SER A 34 -27.59 -19.29 -3.73
N THR A 35 -27.65 -19.20 -2.41
CA THR A 35 -28.83 -18.74 -1.66
C THR A 35 -28.44 -18.21 -0.27
N THR A 36 -29.10 -17.13 0.13
CA THR A 36 -29.02 -16.54 1.48
C THR A 36 -30.31 -16.77 2.28
N ASP A 37 -31.25 -17.56 1.77
CA ASP A 37 -32.53 -17.79 2.44
C ASP A 37 -32.31 -18.53 3.77
N GLY A 38 -33.00 -18.08 4.82
CA GLY A 38 -32.91 -18.66 6.16
C GLY A 38 -31.68 -18.21 6.96
N LEU A 39 -30.88 -17.27 6.45
CA LEU A 39 -29.78 -16.65 7.19
C LEU A 39 -30.25 -15.41 7.95
N ASP A 40 -29.70 -15.20 9.15
CA ASP A 40 -29.93 -14.01 9.97
C ASP A 40 -28.98 -12.88 9.56
N ILE A 41 -29.39 -12.10 8.56
CA ILE A 41 -28.59 -11.00 7.99
C ILE A 41 -28.26 -9.90 9.02
N PRO A 42 -29.19 -9.45 9.90
CA PRO A 42 -28.85 -8.53 10.98
C PRO A 42 -27.69 -9.00 11.86
N GLU A 43 -27.70 -10.28 12.26
CA GLU A 43 -26.62 -10.84 13.07
C GLU A 43 -25.28 -10.84 12.32
N VAL A 44 -25.27 -11.05 11.00
CA VAL A 44 -24.04 -10.93 10.19
C VAL A 44 -23.43 -9.54 10.34
N LEU A 45 -24.22 -8.47 10.17
CA LEU A 45 -23.69 -7.11 10.31
C LEU A 45 -23.18 -6.87 11.74
N GLN A 46 -23.96 -7.29 12.75
CA GLN A 46 -23.60 -7.10 14.15
C GLN A 46 -22.32 -7.86 14.56
N TYR A 47 -22.13 -9.07 14.04
CA TYR A 47 -20.93 -9.86 14.25
C TYR A 47 -19.68 -9.14 13.74
N GLY A 48 -19.77 -8.56 12.53
CA GLY A 48 -18.70 -7.74 11.97
C GLY A 48 -18.37 -6.56 12.88
N ARG A 49 -19.37 -5.78 13.30
CA ARG A 49 -19.18 -4.58 14.14
C ARG A 49 -18.49 -4.88 15.47
N THR A 50 -18.90 -5.98 16.12
CA THR A 50 -18.52 -6.32 17.50
C THR A 50 -17.33 -7.26 17.62
N LYS A 51 -17.11 -8.19 16.69
CA LYS A 51 -15.97 -9.12 16.71
C LYS A 51 -14.82 -8.62 15.85
N GLY A 52 -15.05 -8.51 14.54
CA GLY A 52 -14.01 -8.08 13.59
C GLY A 52 -13.55 -6.66 13.84
N GLY A 53 -14.49 -5.74 13.97
CA GLY A 53 -14.21 -4.33 14.15
C GLY A 53 -13.48 -4.02 15.46
N GLU A 54 -13.74 -4.74 16.55
CA GLU A 54 -13.08 -4.46 17.83
C GLU A 54 -11.56 -4.67 17.74
N VAL A 55 -11.14 -5.78 17.12
CA VAL A 55 -9.72 -6.11 16.96
C VAL A 55 -9.07 -5.18 15.94
N LEU A 56 -9.68 -5.00 14.76
CA LEU A 56 -9.11 -4.17 13.69
C LEU A 56 -8.90 -2.71 14.11
N ARG A 57 -9.79 -2.15 14.92
CA ARG A 57 -9.67 -0.75 15.40
C ARG A 57 -8.60 -0.57 16.47
N LYS A 58 -8.26 -1.62 17.21
CA LYS A 58 -7.16 -1.61 18.20
C LYS A 58 -5.79 -1.69 17.52
N MET A 59 -5.72 -2.36 16.37
CA MET A 59 -4.48 -2.45 15.59
C MET A 59 -4.04 -1.07 15.09
N THR A 60 -2.73 -0.88 14.92
CA THR A 60 -2.17 0.29 14.24
C THR A 60 -2.23 0.13 12.72
N PHE A 61 -2.07 1.23 11.98
CA PHE A 61 -1.91 1.15 10.53
C PHE A 61 -0.71 0.27 10.11
N GLN A 62 0.35 0.21 10.92
CA GLN A 62 1.50 -0.64 10.62
C GLN A 62 1.14 -2.12 10.71
N GLU A 63 0.44 -2.51 11.77
CA GLU A 63 -0.03 -3.88 11.98
C GLU A 63 -1.02 -4.30 10.88
N ARG A 64 -1.98 -3.43 10.54
CA ARG A 64 -2.94 -3.69 9.46
C ARG A 64 -2.24 -3.82 8.10
N GLY A 65 -1.29 -2.94 7.79
CA GLY A 65 -0.51 -3.04 6.56
C GLY A 65 0.34 -4.32 6.48
N ASN A 66 0.95 -4.73 7.59
CA ASN A 66 1.71 -5.99 7.65
C ASN A 66 0.81 -7.23 7.56
N MET A 67 -0.39 -7.18 8.13
CA MET A 67 -1.43 -8.21 7.97
C MET A 67 -1.82 -8.36 6.49
N LEU A 68 -2.07 -7.26 5.77
CA LEU A 68 -2.37 -7.26 4.33
C LEU A 68 -1.20 -7.83 3.50
N LYS A 69 0.04 -7.45 3.82
CA LYS A 69 1.23 -7.99 3.16
C LYS A 69 1.35 -9.50 3.35
N LYS A 70 1.11 -9.99 4.57
CA LYS A 70 1.15 -11.42 4.90
C LYS A 70 0.07 -12.18 4.11
N LEU A 71 -1.14 -11.62 4.03
CA LEU A 71 -2.24 -12.20 3.26
C LEU A 71 -1.93 -12.25 1.76
N ALA A 72 -1.41 -11.16 1.19
CA ALA A 72 -1.02 -11.10 -0.21
C ALA A 72 -0.01 -12.20 -0.58
N LEU A 73 1.05 -12.36 0.23
CA LEU A 73 2.05 -13.42 0.05
C LEU A 73 1.44 -14.83 0.16
N TYR A 74 0.48 -15.01 1.07
CA TYR A 74 -0.19 -16.30 1.28
C TYR A 74 -1.04 -16.70 0.07
N LEU A 75 -1.79 -15.75 -0.50
CA LEU A 75 -2.65 -15.95 -1.68
C LEU A 75 -1.84 -16.14 -2.96
N THR A 76 -0.81 -15.33 -3.19
CA THR A 76 0.05 -15.45 -4.39
C THR A 76 0.68 -16.83 -4.52
N LYS A 77 1.08 -17.47 -3.41
CA LYS A 77 1.62 -18.84 -3.41
C LYS A 77 0.61 -19.90 -3.80
N ARG A 78 -0.69 -19.58 -3.78
CA ARG A 78 -1.83 -20.49 -3.98
C ARG A 78 -2.68 -20.12 -5.19
N LYS A 79 -2.18 -19.23 -6.06
CA LYS A 79 -2.96 -18.62 -7.14
C LYS A 79 -3.42 -19.59 -8.23
N GLU A 80 -2.64 -20.65 -8.52
CA GLU A 80 -2.91 -21.50 -9.70
C GLU A 80 -4.27 -22.19 -9.63
N GLN A 81 -4.74 -22.58 -8.44
CA GLN A 81 -6.07 -23.22 -8.26
C GLN A 81 -7.24 -22.32 -8.68
N PHE A 82 -7.06 -20.99 -8.66
CA PHE A 82 -8.13 -20.05 -9.02
C PHE A 82 -8.26 -19.87 -10.53
N TYR A 83 -7.21 -20.16 -11.31
CA TYR A 83 -7.28 -20.06 -12.77
C TYR A 83 -8.21 -21.11 -13.38
N ASP A 84 -8.15 -22.35 -12.91
CA ASP A 84 -9.01 -23.44 -13.39
C ASP A 84 -10.49 -23.11 -13.20
N LEU A 85 -10.81 -22.49 -12.05
CA LEU A 85 -12.15 -22.02 -11.75
C LEU A 85 -12.51 -20.78 -12.59
N SER A 86 -11.55 -19.88 -12.83
CA SER A 86 -11.77 -18.64 -13.58
C SER A 86 -12.08 -18.88 -15.07
N TYR A 87 -11.57 -19.96 -15.67
CA TYR A 87 -11.94 -20.34 -17.03
C TYR A 87 -13.45 -20.56 -17.20
N ARG A 88 -14.16 -20.97 -16.14
CA ARG A 88 -15.63 -21.17 -16.15
C ARG A 88 -16.39 -19.85 -16.23
N SER A 89 -15.74 -18.71 -16.00
CA SER A 89 -16.33 -17.38 -16.22
C SER A 89 -16.15 -16.90 -17.66
N GLY A 90 -15.57 -17.73 -18.54
CA GLY A 90 -15.24 -17.35 -19.92
C GLY A 90 -13.97 -16.51 -20.05
N ALA A 91 -13.23 -16.26 -18.97
CA ALA A 91 -12.00 -15.45 -19.01
C ALA A 91 -10.81 -16.27 -19.54
N THR A 92 -10.00 -15.71 -20.44
CA THR A 92 -8.70 -16.31 -20.81
C THR A 92 -7.69 -16.22 -19.67
N ARG A 93 -6.53 -16.89 -19.77
CA ARG A 93 -5.50 -16.80 -18.72
C ARG A 93 -5.05 -15.35 -18.44
N VAL A 94 -4.94 -14.51 -19.47
CA VAL A 94 -4.57 -13.09 -19.30
C VAL A 94 -5.69 -12.32 -18.61
N ASP A 95 -6.95 -12.60 -18.98
CA ASP A 95 -8.12 -11.99 -18.35
C ASP A 95 -8.25 -12.38 -16.87
N SER A 96 -8.04 -13.65 -16.55
CA SER A 96 -8.00 -14.19 -15.18
C SER A 96 -6.83 -13.61 -14.39
N TRP A 97 -5.68 -13.38 -15.02
CA TRP A 97 -4.53 -12.75 -14.38
C TRP A 97 -4.88 -11.33 -13.87
N ILE A 98 -5.64 -10.56 -14.64
CA ILE A 98 -6.10 -9.22 -14.22
C ILE A 98 -6.98 -9.31 -12.98
N ASP A 99 -7.91 -10.26 -12.91
CA ASP A 99 -8.81 -10.42 -11.75
C ASP A 99 -8.09 -10.99 -10.52
N ILE A 100 -7.35 -12.09 -10.68
CA ILE A 100 -6.67 -12.81 -9.61
C ILE A 100 -5.47 -12.01 -9.08
N GLU A 101 -4.49 -11.76 -9.94
CA GLU A 101 -3.24 -11.11 -9.51
C GLU A 101 -3.42 -9.61 -9.32
N GLY A 102 -4.33 -8.97 -10.08
CA GLY A 102 -4.73 -7.59 -9.79
C GLY A 102 -5.39 -7.46 -8.42
N GLY A 103 -6.24 -8.42 -8.03
CA GLY A 103 -6.84 -8.47 -6.69
C GLY A 103 -5.80 -8.66 -5.59
N PHE A 104 -4.85 -9.58 -5.77
CA PHE A 104 -3.77 -9.78 -4.79
C PHE A 104 -2.79 -8.60 -4.75
N GLY A 105 -2.56 -7.95 -5.89
CA GLY A 105 -1.77 -6.72 -6.02
C GLY A 105 -2.35 -5.56 -5.20
N ASN A 106 -3.68 -5.45 -5.09
CA ASN A 106 -4.33 -4.44 -4.24
C ASN A 106 -3.96 -4.60 -2.76
N LEU A 107 -3.80 -5.82 -2.25
CA LEU A 107 -3.34 -6.07 -0.89
C LEU A 107 -1.90 -5.57 -0.70
N PHE A 108 -1.01 -5.81 -1.66
CA PHE A 108 0.37 -5.29 -1.60
C PHE A 108 0.43 -3.77 -1.67
N ALA A 109 -0.34 -3.16 -2.57
CA ALA A 109 -0.38 -1.72 -2.72
C ALA A 109 -0.87 -1.04 -1.44
N ASN A 110 -1.99 -1.50 -0.87
CA ASN A 110 -2.51 -0.97 0.39
C ASN A 110 -1.60 -1.27 1.58
N ALA A 111 -0.95 -2.45 1.63
CA ALA A 111 0.06 -2.74 2.63
C ALA A 111 1.24 -1.75 2.61
N SER A 112 1.60 -1.25 1.43
CA SER A 112 2.69 -0.27 1.26
C SER A 112 2.31 1.13 1.77
N LEU A 113 1.01 1.48 1.72
CA LEU A 113 0.49 2.76 2.20
C LEU A 113 0.70 2.97 3.70
N ARG A 114 0.90 1.90 4.49
CA ARG A 114 1.19 2.02 5.93
C ARG A 114 2.33 2.98 6.23
N LYS A 115 3.31 3.10 5.32
CA LYS A 115 4.45 4.02 5.47
C LYS A 115 4.05 5.50 5.47
N LEU A 116 2.87 5.81 4.94
CA LEU A 116 2.28 7.15 4.92
C LEU A 116 1.37 7.42 6.14
N PHE A 117 1.21 6.43 7.03
CA PHE A 117 0.39 6.52 8.24
C PHE A 117 1.26 6.40 9.51
N PRO A 118 0.84 7.01 10.62
CA PRO A 118 1.55 6.85 11.89
C PRO A 118 1.46 5.40 12.40
N ASN A 119 2.34 5.03 13.34
CA ASN A 119 2.19 3.80 14.09
C ASN A 119 1.15 3.96 15.22
N GLN A 120 -0.07 4.29 14.82
CA GLN A 120 -1.24 4.51 15.69
C GLN A 120 -2.49 3.89 15.03
N SER A 121 -3.57 3.76 15.79
CA SER A 121 -4.85 3.23 15.29
C SER A 121 -5.66 4.25 14.46
N TYR A 122 -5.36 5.55 14.60
CA TYR A 122 -5.98 6.67 13.91
C TYR A 122 -4.92 7.56 13.23
N HIS A 123 -5.36 8.47 12.37
CA HIS A 123 -4.51 9.34 11.58
C HIS A 123 -4.77 10.80 11.92
N VAL A 124 -3.73 11.64 11.85
CA VAL A 124 -3.79 13.09 12.01
C VAL A 124 -3.66 13.71 10.63
N GLU A 125 -4.59 14.59 10.25
CA GLU A 125 -4.70 15.10 8.88
C GLU A 125 -4.46 16.61 8.79
N GLY A 126 -3.62 16.98 7.82
CA GLY A 126 -3.32 18.37 7.49
C GLY A 126 -2.39 19.03 8.48
N ASP A 127 -2.43 20.35 8.52
CA ASP A 127 -1.65 21.17 9.46
C ASP A 127 -2.52 21.60 10.66
N PRO A 128 -1.90 21.89 11.82
CA PRO A 128 -2.60 22.53 12.93
C PRO A 128 -3.09 23.94 12.56
N ILE A 129 -4.19 24.37 13.18
CA ILE A 129 -4.82 25.68 12.96
C ILE A 129 -4.84 26.46 14.27
N ASP A 130 -4.11 27.57 14.35
CA ASP A 130 -4.22 28.49 15.50
C ASP A 130 -5.55 29.24 15.46
N LEU A 131 -6.26 29.23 16.59
CA LEU A 131 -7.56 29.88 16.77
C LEU A 131 -7.51 31.01 17.81
N SER A 132 -6.30 31.41 18.24
CA SER A 132 -6.13 32.36 19.35
C SER A 132 -5.01 33.36 19.12
N ARG A 133 -5.16 34.55 19.70
CA ARG A 133 -4.04 35.49 19.82
C ARG A 133 -3.07 34.94 20.87
N GLY A 134 -1.87 34.56 20.45
CA GLY A 134 -0.83 34.02 21.33
C GLY A 134 -0.75 32.48 21.38
N GLY A 135 -1.47 31.77 20.50
CA GLY A 135 -1.23 30.34 20.26
C GLY A 135 -1.56 29.39 21.41
N ARG A 136 -2.59 29.68 22.22
CA ARG A 136 -2.99 28.85 23.38
C ARG A 136 -4.28 28.06 23.17
N PHE A 137 -5.02 28.34 22.09
CA PHE A 137 -6.18 27.57 21.67
C PHE A 137 -6.13 27.34 20.17
N MET A 138 -6.22 26.09 19.75
CA MET A 138 -5.99 25.66 18.38
C MET A 138 -6.88 24.47 18.01
N ALA A 139 -6.92 24.14 16.73
CA ALA A 139 -7.62 22.99 16.18
C ALA A 139 -6.70 22.10 15.35
N HIS A 140 -7.09 20.85 15.22
CA HIS A 140 -6.52 19.93 14.24
C HIS A 140 -7.58 18.91 13.80
N HIS A 141 -7.34 18.19 12.71
CA HIS A 141 -8.22 17.15 12.23
C HIS A 141 -7.61 15.79 12.51
N ILE A 142 -8.43 14.89 13.04
CA ILE A 142 -8.10 13.46 13.12
C ILE A 142 -9.07 12.67 12.27
N LEU A 143 -8.62 11.49 11.84
CA LEU A 143 -9.40 10.48 11.16
C LEU A 143 -9.34 9.22 12.01
N VAL A 144 -10.49 8.79 12.53
CA VAL A 144 -10.61 7.55 13.32
C VAL A 144 -11.36 6.49 12.52
N PRO A 145 -11.04 5.19 12.66
CA PRO A 145 -11.82 4.13 12.03
C PRO A 145 -13.30 4.21 12.39
N LYS A 146 -14.20 4.08 11.40
CA LYS A 146 -15.64 3.98 11.69
C LYS A 146 -15.95 2.75 12.55
N ARG A 147 -16.99 2.87 13.38
CA ARG A 147 -17.41 1.78 14.30
C ARG A 147 -18.48 0.84 13.70
N GLY A 148 -18.61 0.79 12.38
CA GLY A 148 -19.53 -0.08 11.66
C GLY A 148 -18.85 -1.21 10.89
N VAL A 149 -19.54 -1.68 9.84
CA VAL A 149 -19.06 -2.61 8.80
C VAL A 149 -19.06 -1.95 7.43
N ALA A 150 -18.20 -2.45 6.54
CA ALA A 150 -18.21 -2.13 5.12
C ALA A 150 -18.99 -3.22 4.37
N VAL A 151 -20.14 -2.86 3.79
CA VAL A 151 -20.95 -3.74 2.95
C VAL A 151 -20.55 -3.54 1.49
N HIS A 152 -20.02 -4.58 0.86
CA HIS A 152 -19.57 -4.56 -0.53
C HIS A 152 -20.52 -5.38 -1.40
N ILE A 153 -21.35 -4.71 -2.20
CA ILE A 153 -22.23 -5.34 -3.19
C ILE A 153 -21.52 -5.25 -4.54
N ASN A 154 -20.98 -6.38 -5.01
CA ASN A 154 -20.02 -6.41 -6.12
C ASN A 154 -20.64 -6.94 -7.42
N ALA A 155 -20.11 -6.47 -8.55
CA ALA A 155 -20.48 -6.93 -9.88
C ALA A 155 -19.84 -8.28 -10.24
N PHE A 156 -20.34 -8.89 -11.33
CA PHE A 156 -19.92 -10.23 -11.78
C PHE A 156 -18.59 -10.26 -12.52
N ASN A 157 -18.10 -9.12 -13.02
CA ASN A 157 -16.97 -9.07 -13.94
C ASN A 157 -15.63 -9.37 -13.27
N PHE A 158 -15.45 -8.90 -12.03
CA PHE A 158 -14.22 -9.03 -11.25
C PHE A 158 -14.51 -9.61 -9.85
N PRO A 159 -14.83 -10.92 -9.74
CA PRO A 159 -15.20 -11.55 -8.48
C PRO A 159 -14.06 -11.53 -7.44
N ILE A 160 -12.79 -11.47 -7.87
CA ILE A 160 -11.64 -11.43 -6.96
C ILE A 160 -11.12 -10.00 -6.81
N TRP A 161 -10.85 -9.30 -7.92
CA TRP A 161 -10.36 -7.93 -7.88
C TRP A 161 -11.36 -6.98 -7.23
N GLY A 162 -12.65 -7.04 -7.59
CA GLY A 162 -13.67 -6.16 -7.03
C GLY A 162 -13.94 -6.41 -5.54
N MET A 163 -13.67 -7.63 -5.04
CA MET A 163 -13.67 -7.88 -3.60
C MET A 163 -12.42 -7.28 -2.95
N LEU A 164 -11.23 -7.58 -3.47
CA LEU A 164 -9.98 -7.28 -2.79
C LEU A 164 -9.52 -5.83 -2.93
N GLU A 165 -9.93 -5.12 -3.98
CA GLU A 165 -9.68 -3.67 -4.09
C GLU A 165 -10.40 -2.91 -2.97
N LYS A 166 -11.63 -3.30 -2.63
CA LYS A 166 -12.40 -2.72 -1.52
C LYS A 166 -11.92 -3.21 -0.17
N CYS A 167 -11.83 -4.54 0.00
CA CYS A 167 -11.44 -5.21 1.24
C CYS A 167 -10.09 -4.71 1.77
N ALA A 168 -9.10 -4.56 0.87
CA ALA A 168 -7.78 -4.06 1.25
C ALA A 168 -7.85 -2.65 1.87
N VAL A 169 -8.75 -1.80 1.38
CA VAL A 169 -8.89 -0.40 1.81
C VAL A 169 -9.60 -0.31 3.16
N ASN A 170 -10.76 -0.97 3.34
CA ASN A 170 -11.47 -0.91 4.64
C ASN A 170 -10.69 -1.64 5.74
N TRP A 171 -10.00 -2.75 5.44
CA TRP A 171 -9.12 -3.40 6.42
C TRP A 171 -7.95 -2.50 6.79
N MET A 172 -7.35 -1.78 5.84
CA MET A 172 -6.30 -0.79 6.16
C MET A 172 -6.84 0.34 7.05
N ALA A 173 -8.10 0.74 6.85
CA ALA A 173 -8.81 1.73 7.68
C ALA A 173 -9.28 1.19 9.05
N GLY A 174 -9.21 -0.11 9.30
CA GLY A 174 -9.66 -0.73 10.56
C GLY A 174 -11.16 -1.04 10.62
N VAL A 175 -11.80 -1.25 9.47
CA VAL A 175 -13.24 -1.57 9.34
C VAL A 175 -13.41 -3.00 8.79
N PRO A 176 -14.29 -3.84 9.37
CA PRO A 176 -14.59 -5.20 8.88
C PRO A 176 -15.46 -5.18 7.62
N ALA A 177 -15.41 -6.24 6.80
CA ALA A 177 -16.13 -6.35 5.54
C ALA A 177 -17.23 -7.42 5.54
N VAL A 178 -18.36 -7.14 4.88
CA VAL A 178 -19.39 -8.10 4.48
C VAL A 178 -19.53 -8.03 2.95
N VAL A 179 -19.15 -9.11 2.27
CA VAL A 179 -19.07 -9.16 0.80
C VAL A 179 -20.26 -9.93 0.23
N LEU A 180 -20.95 -9.31 -0.73
CA LEU A 180 -22.05 -9.87 -1.51
C LEU A 180 -21.63 -9.88 -3.00
N PRO A 181 -21.00 -10.95 -3.50
CA PRO A 181 -20.65 -11.06 -4.91
C PRO A 181 -21.89 -11.31 -5.78
N ALA A 182 -21.86 -10.82 -7.01
CA ALA A 182 -22.90 -11.15 -7.98
C ALA A 182 -22.95 -12.68 -8.23
N PRO A 183 -24.14 -13.31 -8.24
CA PRO A 183 -24.27 -14.76 -8.29
C PRO A 183 -23.53 -15.42 -9.45
N GLN A 184 -23.49 -14.79 -10.63
CA GLN A 184 -22.96 -15.39 -11.87
C GLN A 184 -21.52 -15.91 -11.72
N THR A 185 -20.71 -15.27 -10.87
CA THR A 185 -19.29 -15.59 -10.68
C THR A 185 -18.90 -15.73 -9.20
N ALA A 186 -19.88 -15.81 -8.29
CA ALA A 186 -19.68 -15.86 -6.84
C ALA A 186 -18.82 -17.05 -6.37
N TYR A 187 -18.80 -18.14 -7.13
CA TYR A 187 -17.96 -19.31 -6.84
C TYR A 187 -16.46 -18.98 -6.80
N LEU A 188 -15.99 -17.98 -7.56
CA LEU A 188 -14.60 -17.52 -7.51
C LEU A 188 -14.32 -16.73 -6.24
N THR A 189 -15.21 -15.82 -5.89
CA THR A 189 -15.12 -15.04 -4.64
C THR A 189 -15.08 -15.98 -3.45
N GLU A 190 -16.00 -16.94 -3.38
CA GLU A 190 -16.08 -17.92 -2.30
C GLU A 190 -14.81 -18.76 -2.17
N ALA A 191 -14.27 -19.28 -3.28
CA ALA A 191 -13.03 -20.05 -3.26
C ALA A 191 -11.84 -19.24 -2.70
N VAL A 192 -11.73 -17.96 -3.05
CA VAL A 192 -10.70 -17.07 -2.49
C VAL A 192 -10.97 -16.77 -1.01
N VAL A 193 -12.22 -16.47 -0.62
CA VAL A 193 -12.59 -16.24 0.78
C VAL A 193 -12.24 -17.44 1.64
N ARG A 194 -12.49 -18.67 1.16
CA ARG A 194 -12.12 -19.90 1.87
C ARG A 194 -10.63 -19.97 2.17
N VAL A 195 -9.79 -19.71 1.15
CA VAL A 195 -8.34 -19.66 1.33
C VAL A 195 -7.91 -18.52 2.26
N ILE A 196 -8.60 -17.37 2.27
CA ILE A 196 -8.36 -16.27 3.21
C ILE A 196 -8.68 -16.71 4.64
N ILE A 197 -9.85 -17.32 4.88
CA ILE A 197 -10.27 -17.77 6.22
C ILE A 197 -9.33 -18.86 6.75
N ASP A 198 -9.00 -19.86 5.92
CA ASP A 198 -8.10 -20.97 6.28
C ASP A 198 -6.69 -20.49 6.66
N SER A 199 -6.30 -19.29 6.23
CA SER A 199 -4.99 -18.71 6.56
C SER A 199 -4.85 -18.30 8.04
N GLY A 200 -5.96 -18.01 8.72
CA GLY A 200 -5.97 -17.44 10.07
C GLY A 200 -5.25 -16.09 10.20
N ILE A 201 -5.01 -15.38 9.09
CA ILE A 201 -4.28 -14.11 9.08
C ILE A 201 -5.18 -12.95 9.51
N LEU A 202 -6.43 -12.95 9.07
CA LEU A 202 -7.40 -11.93 9.46
C LEU A 202 -8.00 -12.26 10.83
N PRO A 203 -8.30 -11.26 11.67
CA PRO A 203 -9.12 -11.47 12.87
C PRO A 203 -10.47 -12.07 12.52
N GLU A 204 -11.01 -12.87 13.42
CA GLU A 204 -12.36 -13.40 13.28
C GLU A 204 -13.40 -12.27 13.16
N GLY A 205 -14.34 -12.40 12.21
CA GLY A 205 -15.35 -11.38 11.91
C GLY A 205 -14.85 -10.21 11.05
N ALA A 206 -13.55 -10.15 10.70
CA ALA A 206 -13.01 -9.11 9.81
C ALA A 206 -13.49 -9.25 8.36
N LEU A 207 -13.86 -10.45 7.94
CA LEU A 207 -14.41 -10.78 6.63
C LEU A 207 -15.60 -11.72 6.80
N GLN A 208 -16.71 -11.39 6.13
CA GLN A 208 -17.88 -12.25 5.99
C GLN A 208 -18.33 -12.28 4.53
N LEU A 209 -18.95 -13.37 4.12
CA LEU A 209 -19.38 -13.63 2.76
C LEU A 209 -20.83 -14.11 2.74
N LEU A 210 -21.64 -13.46 1.90
CA LEU A 210 -23.00 -13.88 1.59
C LEU A 210 -23.05 -14.30 0.11
N SER A 211 -22.99 -15.60 -0.10
CA SER A 211 -23.03 -16.26 -1.40
C SER A 211 -24.48 -16.34 -1.92
N GLY A 212 -25.01 -15.22 -2.40
CA GLY A 212 -26.34 -15.11 -2.98
C GLY A 212 -26.90 -13.70 -2.92
N MET A 213 -28.07 -13.47 -3.53
CA MET A 213 -28.76 -12.20 -3.42
C MET A 213 -29.64 -12.17 -2.18
N THR A 214 -29.51 -11.12 -1.37
CA THR A 214 -30.45 -10.83 -0.27
C THR A 214 -31.10 -9.46 -0.49
N LYS A 215 -32.38 -9.36 -0.11
CA LYS A 215 -33.14 -8.10 -0.16
C LYS A 215 -33.01 -7.30 1.14
N SER A 216 -32.49 -7.90 2.21
CA SER A 216 -32.52 -7.32 3.55
C SER A 216 -31.16 -6.82 4.06
N ILE A 217 -30.10 -6.88 3.23
CA ILE A 217 -28.76 -6.44 3.64
C ILE A 217 -28.73 -4.98 4.09
N LEU A 218 -29.60 -4.14 3.54
CA LEU A 218 -29.68 -2.72 3.87
C LEU A 218 -30.68 -2.42 5.00
N ASP A 219 -31.44 -3.40 5.49
CA ASP A 219 -32.52 -3.14 6.46
C ASP A 219 -31.97 -2.76 7.84
N THR A 220 -30.76 -3.19 8.16
CA THR A 220 -30.14 -3.06 9.49
C THR A 220 -28.74 -2.44 9.45
N VAL A 221 -28.42 -1.74 8.36
CA VAL A 221 -27.26 -0.83 8.35
C VAL A 221 -27.51 0.34 9.30
N GLU A 222 -26.44 0.90 9.83
CA GLU A 222 -26.41 1.98 10.82
C GLU A 222 -25.49 3.11 10.35
N SER A 223 -25.60 4.30 10.95
CA SER A 223 -24.83 5.51 10.59
C SER A 223 -23.30 5.36 10.57
N GLN A 224 -22.74 4.32 11.21
CA GLN A 224 -21.30 4.03 11.21
C GLN A 224 -20.87 3.02 10.15
N ASP A 225 -21.81 2.39 9.44
CA ASP A 225 -21.50 1.50 8.33
C ASP A 225 -21.13 2.29 7.07
N VAL A 226 -20.60 1.60 6.08
CA VAL A 226 -20.37 2.13 4.73
C VAL A 226 -20.88 1.11 3.73
N VAL A 227 -21.67 1.54 2.76
CA VAL A 227 -22.14 0.69 1.67
C VAL A 227 -21.44 1.10 0.38
N THR A 228 -20.88 0.12 -0.30
CA THR A 228 -20.28 0.31 -1.63
C THR A 228 -20.95 -0.63 -2.61
N PHE A 229 -21.37 -0.10 -3.74
CA PHE A 229 -22.06 -0.84 -4.79
C PHE A 229 -21.31 -0.68 -6.11
N THR A 230 -21.05 -1.80 -6.78
CA THR A 230 -20.65 -1.85 -8.18
C THR A 230 -21.66 -2.67 -8.97
N GLY A 231 -22.24 -2.08 -10.02
CA GLY A 231 -23.20 -2.76 -10.89
C GLY A 231 -23.97 -1.81 -11.78
N SER A 232 -25.18 -2.16 -12.21
CA SER A 232 -25.93 -1.29 -13.12
C SER A 232 -26.43 -0.01 -12.46
N ALA A 233 -26.49 1.09 -13.23
CA ALA A 233 -26.97 2.38 -12.73
C ALA A 233 -28.42 2.30 -12.23
N HIS A 234 -29.24 1.44 -12.84
CA HIS A 234 -30.62 1.20 -12.39
C HIS A 234 -30.67 0.59 -10.98
N THR A 235 -29.93 -0.50 -10.75
CA THR A 235 -29.88 -1.19 -9.46
C THR A 235 -29.28 -0.28 -8.39
N GLY A 236 -28.18 0.41 -8.71
CA GLY A 236 -27.53 1.32 -7.79
C GLY A 236 -28.45 2.46 -7.33
N ARG A 237 -29.28 3.02 -8.23
CA ARG A 237 -30.29 4.03 -7.85
C ARG A 237 -31.38 3.49 -6.93
N ILE A 238 -31.83 2.25 -7.14
CA ILE A 238 -32.80 1.61 -6.24
C ILE A 238 -32.20 1.43 -4.85
N LEU A 239 -30.98 0.90 -4.77
CA LEU A 239 -30.29 0.69 -3.50
C LEU A 239 -29.98 2.01 -2.80
N LYS A 240 -29.51 3.03 -3.52
CA LYS A 240 -29.23 4.37 -2.98
C LYS A 240 -30.49 5.05 -2.39
N ALA A 241 -31.66 4.72 -2.92
CA ALA A 241 -32.95 5.23 -2.44
C ALA A 241 -33.54 4.42 -1.26
N HIS A 242 -32.81 3.43 -0.73
CA HIS A 242 -33.30 2.60 0.37
C HIS A 242 -33.60 3.45 1.62
N PRO A 243 -34.79 3.34 2.24
CA PRO A 243 -35.20 4.21 3.35
C PRO A 243 -34.21 4.21 4.52
N ARG A 244 -33.65 3.04 4.86
CA ARG A 244 -32.68 2.91 5.95
C ARG A 244 -31.39 3.70 5.71
N LEU A 245 -30.89 3.77 4.47
CA LEU A 245 -29.69 4.55 4.15
C LEU A 245 -29.93 6.05 4.37
N ILE A 246 -31.13 6.52 4.05
CA ILE A 246 -31.52 7.92 4.21
C ILE A 246 -31.72 8.23 5.69
N GLU A 247 -32.44 7.36 6.42
CA GLU A 247 -32.70 7.51 7.85
C GLU A 247 -31.41 7.58 8.68
N GLU A 248 -30.48 6.65 8.44
CA GLU A 248 -29.21 6.55 9.16
C GLU A 248 -28.10 7.41 8.55
N SER A 249 -28.36 8.08 7.42
CA SER A 249 -27.37 8.85 6.65
C SER A 249 -26.10 8.04 6.34
N VAL A 250 -26.27 6.77 5.98
CA VAL A 250 -25.16 5.85 5.71
C VAL A 250 -24.45 6.27 4.41
N PRO A 251 -23.11 6.43 4.42
CA PRO A 251 -22.35 6.65 3.19
C PRO A 251 -22.60 5.53 2.17
N PHE A 252 -23.05 5.92 0.97
CA PHE A 252 -23.29 5.02 -0.15
C PHE A 252 -22.44 5.42 -1.35
N THR A 253 -21.37 4.66 -1.61
CA THR A 253 -20.51 4.81 -2.79
C THR A 253 -21.06 3.96 -3.92
N MET A 254 -21.25 4.57 -5.08
CA MET A 254 -21.80 3.91 -6.26
C MET A 254 -20.81 4.01 -7.42
N GLU A 255 -20.41 2.85 -7.93
CA GLU A 255 -19.77 2.69 -9.23
C GLU A 255 -20.80 2.03 -10.17
N ALA A 256 -21.06 2.65 -11.31
CA ALA A 256 -22.08 2.20 -12.25
C ALA A 256 -21.60 2.17 -13.71
N ASP A 257 -22.52 1.81 -14.61
CA ASP A 257 -22.38 1.84 -16.07
C ASP A 257 -21.63 3.11 -16.55
N SER A 258 -20.74 2.96 -17.53
CA SER A 258 -19.87 4.06 -17.97
C SER A 258 -19.55 3.97 -19.47
N LEU A 259 -19.86 5.03 -20.21
CA LEU A 259 -19.53 5.15 -21.62
C LEU A 259 -18.16 5.80 -21.81
N ASN A 260 -17.10 5.07 -21.46
CA ASN A 260 -15.73 5.58 -21.54
C ASN A 260 -15.33 5.96 -22.97
N ALA A 261 -14.56 7.03 -23.09
CA ALA A 261 -14.14 7.60 -24.37
C ALA A 261 -12.64 7.38 -24.64
N SER A 262 -12.29 7.28 -25.92
CA SER A 262 -10.90 7.35 -26.38
C SER A 262 -10.84 8.31 -27.56
N VAL A 263 -10.01 9.35 -27.43
CA VAL A 263 -9.83 10.42 -28.41
C VAL A 263 -8.52 10.22 -29.17
N LEU A 264 -8.57 10.27 -30.49
CA LEU A 264 -7.38 10.35 -31.34
C LEU A 264 -7.06 11.82 -31.60
N GLY A 265 -5.87 12.30 -31.22
CA GLY A 265 -5.42 13.66 -31.51
C GLY A 265 -5.24 13.89 -33.01
N LYS A 266 -5.36 15.14 -33.46
CA LYS A 266 -5.23 15.49 -34.90
C LYS A 266 -3.82 15.23 -35.46
N ASP A 267 -2.80 15.27 -34.61
CA ASP A 267 -1.41 14.96 -34.94
C ASP A 267 -1.15 13.44 -35.08
N ALA A 268 -2.01 12.61 -34.51
CA ALA A 268 -1.92 11.15 -34.55
C ALA A 268 -2.50 10.59 -35.85
N VAL A 269 -1.73 10.70 -36.93
CA VAL A 269 -2.11 10.26 -38.29
C VAL A 269 -1.59 8.84 -38.61
N PRO A 270 -2.16 8.12 -39.60
CA PRO A 270 -1.60 6.83 -40.04
C PRO A 270 -0.09 6.90 -40.30
N GLY A 271 0.66 5.94 -39.76
CA GLY A 271 2.13 5.92 -39.80
C GLY A 271 2.82 6.60 -38.61
N THR A 272 2.07 7.27 -37.74
CA THR A 272 2.60 7.74 -36.45
C THR A 272 2.46 6.66 -35.36
N PRO A 273 3.39 6.62 -34.39
CA PRO A 273 3.25 5.76 -33.21
C PRO A 273 1.92 5.96 -32.46
N GLU A 274 1.43 7.20 -32.35
CA GLU A 274 0.22 7.52 -31.59
C GLU A 274 -1.03 6.91 -32.22
N PHE A 275 -1.12 6.88 -33.55
CA PHE A 275 -2.19 6.19 -34.27
C PHE A 275 -2.15 4.68 -33.99
N ASP A 276 -0.98 4.05 -34.11
CA ASP A 276 -0.84 2.61 -33.83
C ASP A 276 -1.17 2.26 -32.37
N LEU A 277 -0.78 3.12 -31.44
CA LEU A 277 -1.08 2.98 -30.01
C LEU A 277 -2.59 3.10 -29.75
N PHE A 278 -3.27 4.06 -30.39
CA PHE A 278 -4.72 4.24 -30.28
C PHE A 278 -5.47 3.00 -30.76
N ILE A 279 -5.15 2.50 -31.97
CA ILE A 279 -5.77 1.30 -32.54
C ILE A 279 -5.55 0.08 -31.65
N LYS A 280 -4.32 -0.08 -31.14
CA LYS A 280 -3.96 -1.17 -30.22
C LYS A 280 -4.76 -1.11 -28.93
N GLU A 281 -4.90 0.07 -28.33
CA GLU A 281 -5.61 0.25 -27.06
C GLU A 281 -7.11 0.02 -27.23
N VAL A 282 -7.75 0.60 -28.25
CA VAL A 282 -9.17 0.36 -28.55
C VAL A 282 -9.45 -1.13 -28.75
N ARG A 283 -8.65 -1.82 -29.58
CA ARG A 283 -8.78 -3.27 -29.78
C ARG A 283 -8.61 -4.06 -28.47
N LYS A 284 -7.60 -3.71 -27.66
CA LYS A 284 -7.35 -4.36 -26.37
C LYS A 284 -8.53 -4.17 -25.41
N GLU A 285 -9.04 -2.96 -25.28
CA GLU A 285 -10.13 -2.64 -24.34
C GLU A 285 -11.46 -3.27 -24.73
N MET A 286 -11.70 -3.47 -26.03
CA MET A 286 -12.86 -4.24 -26.50
C MET A 286 -12.75 -5.73 -26.21
N THR A 287 -11.54 -6.31 -26.21
CA THR A 287 -11.36 -7.77 -26.25
C THR A 287 -10.95 -8.39 -24.92
N VAL A 288 -10.24 -7.65 -24.06
CA VAL A 288 -9.92 -8.09 -22.70
C VAL A 288 -11.21 -8.31 -21.92
N LYS A 289 -11.37 -9.51 -21.36
CA LYS A 289 -12.60 -9.99 -20.70
C LYS A 289 -13.84 -9.84 -21.57
N SER A 290 -13.69 -9.98 -22.90
CA SER A 290 -14.78 -9.77 -23.86
C SER A 290 -15.48 -8.42 -23.65
N GLY A 291 -14.70 -7.39 -23.31
CA GLY A 291 -15.19 -6.03 -23.07
C GLY A 291 -16.00 -5.84 -21.78
N GLN A 292 -16.05 -6.84 -20.89
CA GLN A 292 -16.79 -6.78 -19.62
C GLN A 292 -16.04 -6.05 -18.51
N LYS A 293 -15.41 -4.92 -18.84
CA LYS A 293 -14.81 -4.00 -17.87
C LYS A 293 -15.63 -2.73 -17.81
N CYS A 294 -15.92 -2.26 -16.61
CA CYS A 294 -16.53 -0.94 -16.37
C CYS A 294 -15.70 0.19 -17.01
N THR A 295 -14.39 -0.02 -17.14
CA THR A 295 -13.42 0.89 -17.76
C THR A 295 -13.15 0.61 -19.25
N ALA A 296 -13.88 -0.27 -19.93
CA ALA A 296 -13.64 -0.54 -21.35
C ALA A 296 -14.05 0.66 -22.23
N ILE A 297 -13.32 0.90 -23.33
CA ILE A 297 -13.64 1.95 -24.29
C ILE A 297 -14.96 1.61 -25.00
N ARG A 298 -15.94 2.52 -24.93
CA ARG A 298 -17.25 2.41 -25.60
C ARG A 298 -17.40 3.37 -26.76
N ARG A 299 -16.71 4.52 -26.70
CA ARG A 299 -16.82 5.62 -27.66
C ARG A 299 -15.43 5.98 -28.18
N VAL A 300 -15.25 5.91 -29.49
CA VAL A 300 -13.98 6.11 -30.19
C VAL A 300 -14.11 7.40 -31.00
N ILE A 301 -13.56 8.50 -30.47
CA ILE A 301 -13.74 9.86 -30.98
C ILE A 301 -12.51 10.21 -31.82
N VAL A 302 -12.70 10.44 -33.12
CA VAL A 302 -11.57 10.59 -34.06
C VAL A 302 -11.80 11.77 -35.02
N PRO A 303 -10.75 12.40 -35.55
CA PRO A 303 -10.90 13.45 -36.55
C PRO A 303 -11.75 12.98 -37.73
N SER A 304 -12.63 13.84 -38.24
CA SER A 304 -13.57 13.52 -39.33
C SER A 304 -12.88 12.95 -40.57
N ASP A 305 -11.69 13.44 -40.88
CA ASP A 305 -10.83 12.99 -41.99
C ASP A 305 -10.03 11.71 -41.70
N ARG A 306 -10.27 11.03 -40.57
CA ARG A 306 -9.60 9.77 -40.16
C ARG A 306 -10.53 8.61 -39.83
N ILE A 307 -11.84 8.79 -40.02
CA ILE A 307 -12.84 7.76 -39.70
C ILE A 307 -12.55 6.44 -40.44
N GLU A 308 -12.30 6.52 -41.74
CA GLU A 308 -12.07 5.33 -42.58
C GLU A 308 -10.76 4.62 -42.20
N ASP A 309 -9.67 5.37 -42.00
CA ASP A 309 -8.38 4.82 -41.59
C ASP A 309 -8.51 4.01 -40.27
N VAL A 310 -9.19 4.59 -39.29
CA VAL A 310 -9.41 3.96 -37.98
C VAL A 310 -10.30 2.73 -38.12
N GLN A 311 -11.38 2.82 -38.89
CA GLN A 311 -12.30 1.70 -39.14
C GLN A 311 -11.55 0.50 -39.76
N ILE A 312 -10.78 0.74 -40.83
CA ILE A 312 -10.01 -0.30 -41.52
C ILE A 312 -8.96 -0.90 -40.58
N ALA A 313 -8.21 -0.05 -39.87
CA ALA A 313 -7.16 -0.51 -38.96
C ALA A 313 -7.72 -1.35 -37.80
N LEU A 314 -8.85 -0.95 -37.20
CA LEU A 314 -9.51 -1.71 -36.15
C LEU A 314 -10.05 -3.05 -36.66
N ALA A 315 -10.75 -3.06 -37.80
CA ALA A 315 -11.26 -4.30 -38.41
C ALA A 315 -10.12 -5.31 -38.66
N ASN A 316 -8.99 -4.84 -39.20
CA ASN A 316 -7.81 -5.68 -39.44
C ASN A 316 -7.19 -6.24 -38.15
N GLN A 317 -7.24 -5.51 -37.04
CA GLN A 317 -6.73 -5.99 -35.75
C GLN A 317 -7.71 -6.94 -35.07
N LEU A 318 -9.01 -6.71 -35.18
CA LEU A 318 -10.06 -7.56 -34.61
C LEU A 318 -10.19 -8.89 -35.35
N ASN A 319 -9.95 -8.94 -36.66
CA ASN A 319 -9.93 -10.19 -37.44
C ASN A 319 -8.87 -11.21 -36.98
N LYS A 320 -7.89 -10.77 -36.19
CA LYS A 320 -6.83 -11.63 -35.63
C LYS A 320 -7.22 -12.24 -34.28
N ILE A 321 -8.40 -11.91 -33.75
CA ILE A 321 -8.85 -12.33 -32.43
C ILE A 321 -9.64 -13.63 -32.53
N THR A 322 -9.03 -14.70 -32.06
CA THR A 322 -9.62 -16.03 -31.94
C THR A 322 -10.52 -16.11 -30.72
N ILE A 323 -11.72 -16.66 -30.90
CA ILE A 323 -12.75 -16.77 -29.87
C ILE A 323 -12.99 -18.25 -29.57
N GLY A 324 -13.15 -18.64 -28.30
CA GLY A 324 -13.38 -20.04 -27.96
C GLY A 324 -13.16 -20.41 -26.50
N ASP A 325 -12.87 -21.69 -26.24
CA ASP A 325 -12.58 -22.19 -24.90
C ASP A 325 -11.28 -21.54 -24.36
N PRO A 326 -11.34 -20.76 -23.26
CA PRO A 326 -10.18 -20.07 -22.70
C PRO A 326 -9.05 -21.00 -22.21
N ARG A 327 -9.29 -22.31 -22.13
CA ARG A 327 -8.27 -23.33 -21.80
C ARG A 327 -7.28 -23.58 -22.94
N LEU A 328 -7.64 -23.20 -24.17
CA LEU A 328 -6.80 -23.36 -25.35
C LEU A 328 -5.85 -22.17 -25.54
N LYS A 329 -4.58 -22.45 -25.86
CA LYS A 329 -3.52 -21.42 -25.94
C LYS A 329 -3.69 -20.47 -27.11
N GLU A 330 -4.38 -20.90 -28.16
CA GLU A 330 -4.66 -20.15 -29.37
C GLU A 330 -5.80 -19.16 -29.20
N VAL A 331 -6.69 -19.34 -28.20
CA VAL A 331 -7.83 -18.45 -27.95
C VAL A 331 -7.33 -17.12 -27.35
N ARG A 332 -7.88 -16.00 -27.83
CA ARG A 332 -7.51 -14.64 -27.40
C ARG A 332 -8.65 -13.90 -26.72
N MET A 333 -9.90 -14.31 -26.95
CA MET A 333 -11.09 -13.80 -26.30
C MET A 333 -12.01 -14.97 -25.95
N GLY A 334 -12.55 -14.99 -24.73
CA GLY A 334 -13.48 -16.05 -24.31
C GLY A 334 -14.95 -15.58 -24.33
N ALA A 335 -15.75 -16.13 -23.42
CA ALA A 335 -17.19 -15.87 -23.35
C ALA A 335 -17.51 -14.66 -22.45
N LEU A 336 -18.72 -14.09 -22.62
CA LEU A 336 -19.34 -13.26 -21.59
C LEU A 336 -19.72 -14.11 -20.38
N ALA A 337 -19.88 -13.49 -19.21
CA ALA A 337 -20.16 -14.17 -17.95
C ALA A 337 -21.44 -15.04 -17.95
N SER A 338 -22.44 -14.79 -18.80
CA SER A 338 -23.66 -15.62 -18.89
C SER A 338 -24.46 -15.40 -20.17
N LYS A 339 -25.38 -16.32 -20.49
CA LYS A 339 -26.34 -16.18 -21.60
C LYS A 339 -27.25 -14.95 -21.47
N GLN A 340 -27.64 -14.61 -20.24
CA GLN A 340 -28.41 -13.39 -20.00
C GLN A 340 -27.61 -12.12 -20.37
N GLN A 341 -26.28 -12.14 -20.17
CA GLN A 341 -25.42 -11.05 -20.63
C GLN A 341 -25.34 -10.99 -22.17
N VAL A 342 -25.37 -12.14 -22.87
CA VAL A 342 -25.45 -12.17 -24.35
C VAL A 342 -26.74 -11.53 -24.84
N GLU A 343 -27.88 -11.87 -24.23
CA GLU A 343 -29.19 -11.29 -24.59
C GLU A 343 -29.20 -9.78 -24.36
N SER A 344 -28.74 -9.32 -23.19
CA SER A 344 -28.65 -7.89 -22.88
C SER A 344 -27.70 -7.16 -23.83
N PHE A 345 -26.56 -7.77 -24.17
CA PHE A 345 -25.59 -7.21 -25.10
C PHE A 345 -26.22 -7.03 -26.49
N ARG A 346 -26.81 -8.09 -27.06
CA ARG A 346 -27.48 -8.05 -28.37
C ARG A 346 -28.56 -6.97 -28.41
N ASN A 347 -29.45 -6.94 -27.41
CA ASN A 347 -30.53 -5.97 -27.33
C ASN A 347 -30.01 -4.52 -27.30
N ASN A 348 -28.93 -4.25 -26.56
CA ASN A 348 -28.36 -2.90 -26.48
C ASN A 348 -27.63 -2.52 -27.77
N VAL A 349 -26.88 -3.43 -28.40
CA VAL A 349 -26.27 -3.18 -29.71
C VAL A 349 -27.34 -2.90 -30.76
N SER A 350 -28.40 -3.70 -30.83
CA SER A 350 -29.51 -3.49 -31.77
C SER A 350 -30.20 -2.14 -31.57
N GLN A 351 -30.31 -1.64 -30.33
CA GLN A 351 -30.85 -0.29 -30.08
C GLN A 351 -29.93 0.82 -30.58
N ILE A 352 -28.62 0.70 -30.36
CA ILE A 352 -27.63 1.67 -30.85
C ILE A 352 -27.58 1.64 -32.40
N ALA A 353 -27.66 0.45 -32.99
CA ALA A 353 -27.63 0.22 -34.43
C ALA A 353 -28.83 0.81 -35.20
N GLN A 354 -29.84 1.35 -34.49
CA GLN A 354 -30.94 2.08 -35.11
C GLN A 354 -30.50 3.43 -35.72
N THR A 355 -29.37 3.98 -35.27
CA THR A 355 -28.77 5.21 -35.85
C THR A 355 -27.31 5.04 -36.24
N ALA A 356 -26.57 4.18 -35.54
CA ALA A 356 -25.19 3.87 -35.87
C ALA A 356 -25.09 2.69 -36.85
N GLN A 357 -24.25 2.80 -37.88
CA GLN A 357 -23.99 1.74 -38.83
C GLN A 357 -23.11 0.65 -38.20
N LEU A 358 -23.48 -0.62 -38.35
CA LEU A 358 -22.59 -1.74 -38.04
C LEU A 358 -21.53 -1.88 -39.15
N VAL A 359 -20.26 -1.66 -38.80
CA VAL A 359 -19.13 -1.63 -39.76
C VAL A 359 -18.14 -2.79 -39.55
N TYR A 360 -18.27 -3.53 -38.45
CA TYR A 360 -17.52 -4.76 -38.18
C TYR A 360 -18.29 -5.70 -37.26
N GLY A 361 -18.16 -7.01 -37.49
CA GLY A 361 -18.70 -8.08 -36.65
C GLY A 361 -20.08 -8.58 -37.09
N ASP A 362 -20.64 -9.51 -36.32
CA ASP A 362 -21.96 -10.11 -36.55
C ASP A 362 -22.60 -10.41 -35.17
N LEU A 363 -23.89 -10.10 -35.01
CA LEU A 363 -24.65 -10.34 -33.79
C LEU A 363 -25.21 -11.76 -33.70
N ASP A 364 -25.46 -12.39 -34.84
CA ASP A 364 -26.22 -13.63 -34.97
C ASP A 364 -25.30 -14.83 -35.18
N SER A 365 -24.19 -14.65 -35.92
CA SER A 365 -23.23 -15.71 -36.20
C SER A 365 -21.90 -15.53 -35.46
N ILE A 366 -21.35 -16.64 -34.96
CA ILE A 366 -20.04 -16.69 -34.34
C ILE A 366 -19.40 -18.07 -34.52
N GLU A 367 -18.11 -18.06 -34.87
CA GLU A 367 -17.26 -19.25 -34.90
C GLU A 367 -16.41 -19.32 -33.63
N THR A 368 -16.32 -20.50 -33.03
CA THR A 368 -15.59 -20.74 -31.78
C THR A 368 -14.63 -21.91 -31.88
N ILE A 369 -13.44 -21.75 -31.31
CA ILE A 369 -12.42 -22.81 -31.22
C ILE A 369 -12.63 -23.61 -29.94
N GLY A 370 -12.81 -24.93 -30.07
CA GLY A 370 -12.88 -25.86 -28.92
C GLY A 370 -14.10 -25.70 -28.02
N ALA A 371 -15.11 -24.93 -28.43
CA ALA A 371 -16.35 -24.71 -27.67
C ALA A 371 -17.57 -24.76 -28.59
N ASP A 372 -18.74 -25.04 -28.01
CA ASP A 372 -20.04 -24.98 -28.68
C ASP A 372 -20.60 -23.54 -28.55
N ALA A 373 -20.59 -22.80 -29.65
CA ALA A 373 -21.09 -21.43 -29.73
C ALA A 373 -22.54 -21.27 -29.25
N GLN A 374 -23.39 -22.28 -29.43
CA GLN A 374 -24.80 -22.23 -29.05
C GLN A 374 -25.00 -22.49 -27.56
N LYS A 375 -24.14 -23.32 -26.93
CA LYS A 375 -24.19 -23.56 -25.48
C LYS A 375 -23.48 -22.48 -24.67
N GLY A 376 -22.32 -22.01 -25.10
CA GLY A 376 -21.54 -20.99 -24.41
C GLY A 376 -22.02 -19.56 -24.63
N ALA A 377 -21.64 -18.65 -23.77
CA ALA A 377 -22.03 -17.24 -23.78
C ALA A 377 -21.11 -16.38 -24.68
N PHE A 378 -20.87 -16.82 -25.91
CA PHE A 378 -19.96 -16.14 -26.84
C PHE A 378 -20.65 -15.03 -27.65
N VAL A 379 -19.90 -13.97 -27.97
CA VAL A 379 -20.31 -12.87 -28.85
C VAL A 379 -19.11 -12.39 -29.67
N SER A 380 -19.37 -11.89 -30.88
CA SER A 380 -18.34 -11.34 -31.76
C SER A 380 -18.02 -9.90 -31.34
N PRO A 381 -16.78 -9.41 -31.52
CA PRO A 381 -16.49 -7.99 -31.39
C PRO A 381 -17.28 -7.19 -32.42
N ILE A 382 -17.93 -6.10 -31.98
CA ILE A 382 -18.76 -5.24 -32.83
C ILE A 382 -18.14 -3.84 -32.89
N ILE A 383 -17.98 -3.29 -34.10
CA ILE A 383 -17.73 -1.86 -34.29
C ILE A 383 -18.96 -1.23 -34.94
N LEU A 384 -19.46 -0.18 -34.29
CA LEU A 384 -20.47 0.69 -34.86
C LEU A 384 -19.81 2.01 -35.33
N ARG A 385 -20.47 2.72 -36.22
CA ARG A 385 -20.10 4.06 -36.69
C ARG A 385 -21.30 4.98 -36.60
N GLU A 386 -21.16 6.09 -35.88
CA GLU A 386 -22.18 7.12 -35.79
C GLU A 386 -21.67 8.41 -36.43
N ASP A 387 -22.21 8.73 -37.61
CA ASP A 387 -21.79 9.90 -38.40
C ASP A 387 -22.33 11.23 -37.86
N ASN A 388 -23.41 11.20 -37.07
CA ASN A 388 -24.06 12.41 -36.55
C ASN A 388 -24.12 12.40 -35.00
N PRO A 389 -22.99 12.27 -34.30
CA PRO A 389 -22.93 11.97 -32.87
C PRO A 389 -23.44 13.12 -31.97
N PHE A 390 -23.59 14.34 -32.50
CA PHE A 390 -24.18 15.46 -31.76
C PHE A 390 -25.71 15.39 -31.70
N THR A 391 -26.34 14.81 -32.72
CA THR A 391 -27.80 14.72 -32.89
C THR A 391 -28.32 13.35 -32.45
N ASN A 392 -27.63 12.28 -32.84
CA ASN A 392 -28.01 10.90 -32.52
C ASN A 392 -27.45 10.52 -31.14
N THR A 393 -28.28 10.59 -30.10
CA THR A 393 -27.81 10.49 -28.71
C THR A 393 -27.70 9.07 -28.16
N LYS A 394 -28.22 8.05 -28.83
CA LYS A 394 -28.24 6.67 -28.32
C LYS A 394 -26.86 6.13 -27.94
N VAL A 395 -25.86 6.44 -28.75
CA VAL A 395 -24.44 6.08 -28.49
C VAL A 395 -23.89 6.69 -27.22
N HIS A 396 -24.53 7.75 -26.71
CA HIS A 396 -24.18 8.45 -25.49
C HIS A 396 -25.10 8.07 -24.32
N GLU A 397 -26.07 7.18 -24.51
CA GLU A 397 -27.11 6.84 -23.51
C GLU A 397 -27.12 5.35 -23.15
N ILE A 398 -26.88 4.47 -24.12
CA ILE A 398 -26.99 3.02 -23.96
C ILE A 398 -25.59 2.41 -23.89
N GLU A 399 -25.31 1.67 -22.82
CA GLU A 399 -24.12 0.83 -22.73
C GLU A 399 -24.47 -0.62 -23.11
N ALA A 400 -23.78 -1.14 -24.13
CA ALA A 400 -23.74 -2.57 -24.40
C ALA A 400 -22.49 -3.17 -23.73
N PHE A 401 -22.69 -3.88 -22.62
CA PHE A 401 -21.61 -4.37 -21.75
C PHE A 401 -20.94 -5.64 -22.30
N GLY A 402 -20.14 -5.48 -23.35
CA GLY A 402 -19.43 -6.55 -24.06
C GLY A 402 -18.39 -5.99 -25.03
N PRO A 403 -17.94 -6.74 -26.05
CA PRO A 403 -16.85 -6.34 -26.93
C PRO A 403 -17.35 -5.41 -28.04
N VAL A 404 -17.84 -4.21 -27.69
CA VAL A 404 -18.39 -3.23 -28.63
C VAL A 404 -17.85 -1.82 -28.37
N ALA A 405 -17.61 -1.10 -29.47
CA ALA A 405 -17.30 0.33 -29.45
C ALA A 405 -17.91 1.03 -30.67
N THR A 406 -18.20 2.33 -30.53
CA THR A 406 -18.74 3.15 -31.62
C THR A 406 -17.74 4.24 -32.03
N ILE A 407 -17.37 4.28 -33.30
CA ILE A 407 -16.54 5.34 -33.91
C ILE A 407 -17.41 6.56 -34.19
N MET A 408 -16.91 7.75 -33.87
CA MET A 408 -17.60 9.02 -34.09
C MET A 408 -16.63 10.15 -34.49
N PRO A 409 -17.00 11.00 -35.47
CA PRO A 409 -16.16 12.08 -35.96
C PRO A 409 -16.19 13.32 -35.07
N TYR A 410 -15.12 14.11 -35.12
CA TYR A 410 -15.05 15.48 -34.62
C TYR A 410 -14.18 16.36 -35.55
N ASP A 411 -14.44 17.67 -35.59
CA ASP A 411 -13.67 18.63 -36.38
C ASP A 411 -12.77 19.52 -35.52
N THR A 412 -13.11 19.79 -34.27
CA THR A 412 -12.30 20.62 -33.34
C THR A 412 -12.03 19.91 -32.02
N LEU A 413 -10.95 20.27 -31.31
CA LEU A 413 -10.68 19.67 -30.00
C LEU A 413 -11.82 19.94 -29.00
N GLU A 414 -12.45 21.11 -29.10
CA GLU A 414 -13.65 21.45 -28.34
C GLU A 414 -14.79 20.47 -28.60
N GLU A 415 -15.04 20.11 -29.87
CA GLU A 415 -16.01 19.07 -30.21
C GLU A 415 -15.65 17.70 -29.62
N ALA A 416 -14.38 17.30 -29.64
CA ALA A 416 -13.93 16.04 -29.02
C ALA A 416 -14.18 16.05 -27.50
N VAL A 417 -13.94 17.17 -26.83
CA VAL A 417 -14.27 17.38 -25.42
C VAL A 417 -15.78 17.26 -25.21
N GLN A 418 -16.59 18.01 -25.95
CA GLN A 418 -18.06 17.98 -25.84
C GLN A 418 -18.62 16.57 -26.07
N LEU A 419 -18.13 15.86 -27.09
CA LEU A 419 -18.49 14.47 -27.33
C LEU A 419 -18.11 13.59 -26.15
N SER A 420 -16.89 13.69 -25.61
CA SER A 420 -16.49 12.91 -24.43
C SER A 420 -17.41 13.16 -23.23
N GLN A 421 -17.85 14.40 -23.01
CA GLN A 421 -18.77 14.79 -21.93
C GLN A 421 -20.21 14.28 -22.12
N LYS A 422 -20.66 14.03 -23.37
CA LYS A 422 -22.01 13.50 -23.65
C LYS A 422 -22.29 12.13 -23.02
N GLY A 423 -21.27 11.39 -22.57
CA GLY A 423 -21.43 10.21 -21.72
C GLY A 423 -22.13 10.49 -20.38
N LYS A 424 -22.29 11.78 -20.00
CA LYS A 424 -22.90 12.27 -18.76
C LYS A 424 -22.13 11.83 -17.51
N GLY A 425 -20.80 11.85 -17.60
CA GLY A 425 -19.89 11.41 -16.55
C GLY A 425 -19.46 9.94 -16.74
N SER A 426 -18.15 9.72 -16.85
CA SER A 426 -17.55 8.40 -17.11
C SER A 426 -16.44 8.09 -16.10
N LEU A 427 -16.12 6.81 -15.95
CA LEU A 427 -15.01 6.36 -15.12
C LEU A 427 -13.67 6.82 -15.70
N VAL A 428 -13.49 6.65 -17.01
CA VAL A 428 -12.21 6.97 -17.66
C VAL A 428 -12.40 7.54 -19.07
N SER A 429 -11.48 8.42 -19.46
CA SER A 429 -11.22 8.76 -20.87
C SER A 429 -9.75 8.55 -21.22
N SER A 430 -9.43 8.52 -22.51
CA SER A 430 -8.06 8.63 -23.00
C SER A 430 -7.94 9.57 -24.19
N ILE A 431 -6.74 10.12 -24.40
CA ILE A 431 -6.35 10.83 -25.61
C ILE A 431 -4.99 10.32 -26.10
N PHE A 432 -4.84 10.10 -27.40
CA PHE A 432 -3.59 9.68 -28.03
C PHE A 432 -3.07 10.79 -28.92
N THR A 433 -2.00 11.44 -28.49
CA THR A 433 -1.38 12.62 -29.13
C THR A 433 0.07 12.73 -28.65
N TYR A 434 0.94 13.33 -29.46
CA TYR A 434 2.30 13.70 -29.09
C TYR A 434 2.47 15.22 -28.94
N ASP A 435 1.37 15.98 -28.94
CA ASP A 435 1.35 17.41 -28.66
C ASP A 435 0.85 17.68 -27.22
N ASP A 436 1.76 18.13 -26.36
CA ASP A 436 1.46 18.45 -24.96
C ASP A 436 0.41 19.57 -24.80
N LYS A 437 0.25 20.45 -25.80
CA LYS A 437 -0.81 21.47 -25.77
C LYS A 437 -2.18 20.85 -25.98
N ILE A 438 -2.31 19.95 -26.96
CA ILE A 438 -3.53 19.18 -27.20
C ILE A 438 -3.86 18.34 -25.96
N ALA A 439 -2.88 17.65 -25.39
CA ALA A 439 -3.06 16.85 -24.19
C ALA A 439 -3.52 17.71 -23.00
N LYS A 440 -2.86 18.84 -22.72
CA LYS A 440 -3.23 19.76 -21.64
C LYS A 440 -4.65 20.29 -21.81
N GLU A 441 -4.98 20.79 -23.00
CA GLU A 441 -6.29 21.38 -23.30
C GLU A 441 -7.41 20.34 -23.12
N TYR A 442 -7.23 19.14 -23.69
CA TYR A 442 -8.20 18.06 -23.50
C TYR A 442 -8.37 17.68 -22.02
N ILE A 443 -7.27 17.50 -21.28
CA ILE A 443 -7.32 17.11 -19.87
C ILE A 443 -8.11 18.13 -19.05
N VAL A 444 -7.77 19.41 -19.15
CA VAL A 444 -8.37 20.47 -18.32
C VAL A 444 -9.88 20.58 -18.60
N GLU A 445 -10.27 20.54 -19.87
CA GLU A 445 -11.67 20.72 -20.26
C GLU A 445 -12.53 19.46 -20.06
N ALA A 446 -11.95 18.25 -20.17
CA ALA A 446 -12.69 17.00 -20.03
C ALA A 446 -12.72 16.43 -18.60
N ALA A 447 -11.79 16.80 -17.71
CA ALA A 447 -11.63 16.16 -16.39
C ALA A 447 -12.86 16.28 -15.47
N SER A 448 -13.66 17.34 -15.61
CA SER A 448 -14.91 17.51 -14.85
C SER A 448 -15.93 16.38 -15.04
N HIS A 449 -15.79 15.59 -16.12
CA HIS A 449 -16.68 14.49 -16.48
C HIS A 449 -16.02 13.11 -16.41
N HIS A 450 -14.76 13.01 -15.97
CA HIS A 450 -14.00 11.77 -15.98
C HIS A 450 -13.22 11.61 -14.69
N GLY A 451 -13.37 10.48 -13.98
CA GLY A 451 -12.56 10.24 -12.77
C GLY A 451 -11.09 9.94 -13.06
N ARG A 452 -10.77 9.53 -14.30
CA ARG A 452 -9.40 9.32 -14.78
C ARG A 452 -9.26 9.68 -16.25
N ILE A 453 -8.14 10.29 -16.63
CA ILE A 453 -7.78 10.52 -18.03
C ILE A 453 -6.38 9.95 -18.28
N LEU A 454 -6.23 9.15 -19.34
CA LEU A 454 -4.94 8.65 -19.82
C LEU A 454 -4.49 9.45 -21.06
N VAL A 455 -3.26 9.95 -21.05
CA VAL A 455 -2.60 10.44 -22.27
C VAL A 455 -1.65 9.35 -22.78
N GLY A 456 -1.94 8.78 -23.95
CA GLY A 456 -1.11 7.75 -24.58
C GLY A 456 -0.20 8.33 -25.65
N ASN A 457 1.12 8.12 -25.54
CA ASN A 457 2.07 8.54 -26.56
C ASN A 457 3.29 7.61 -26.63
N ARG A 458 4.18 7.84 -27.62
CA ARG A 458 5.38 7.02 -27.81
C ARG A 458 6.36 6.95 -26.63
N GLU A 459 6.38 7.95 -25.75
CA GLU A 459 7.30 8.02 -24.61
C GLU A 459 6.84 7.13 -23.47
N ASN A 460 5.53 7.11 -23.19
CA ASN A 460 4.99 6.34 -22.08
C ASN A 460 4.47 4.93 -22.47
N ALA A 461 4.31 4.64 -23.76
CA ALA A 461 3.70 3.40 -24.26
C ALA A 461 4.29 2.10 -23.69
N LYS A 462 5.60 2.07 -23.40
CA LYS A 462 6.28 0.88 -22.87
C LYS A 462 5.97 0.60 -21.40
N GLN A 463 5.55 1.62 -20.66
CA GLN A 463 5.30 1.56 -19.21
C GLN A 463 3.83 1.85 -18.86
N SER A 464 3.03 2.29 -19.82
CA SER A 464 1.61 2.55 -19.63
C SER A 464 0.88 1.31 -19.15
N THR A 465 0.09 1.48 -18.10
CA THR A 465 -0.78 0.43 -17.54
C THR A 465 -2.05 0.24 -18.36
N GLY A 466 -2.31 1.13 -19.32
CA GLY A 466 -3.45 1.12 -20.22
C GLY A 466 -4.69 1.81 -19.66
N HIS A 467 -5.66 2.00 -20.54
CA HIS A 467 -6.94 2.66 -20.28
C HIS A 467 -7.75 1.91 -19.24
N GLY A 468 -7.90 0.59 -19.40
CA GLY A 468 -8.81 -0.22 -18.60
C GLY A 468 -8.28 -0.77 -17.29
N SER A 469 -7.07 -0.36 -16.86
CA SER A 469 -6.42 -0.88 -15.64
C SER A 469 -6.48 0.15 -14.50
N PRO A 470 -7.48 0.10 -13.61
CA PRO A 470 -7.52 0.94 -12.42
C PRO A 470 -6.36 0.60 -11.48
N LEU A 471 -5.55 1.61 -11.11
CA LEU A 471 -4.39 1.43 -10.24
C LEU A 471 -4.72 1.79 -8.79
N PRO A 472 -4.29 0.99 -7.78
CA PRO A 472 -4.65 1.22 -6.37
C PRO A 472 -4.32 2.62 -5.82
N MET A 473 -3.32 3.27 -6.43
CA MET A 473 -2.85 4.61 -6.03
C MET A 473 -3.61 5.76 -6.71
N LEU A 474 -4.42 5.47 -7.72
CA LEU A 474 -5.20 6.44 -8.48
C LEU A 474 -6.69 6.26 -8.18
N THR A 475 -7.46 7.35 -8.23
CA THR A 475 -8.91 7.28 -8.04
C THR A 475 -9.54 6.40 -9.13
N HIS A 476 -10.40 5.49 -8.71
CA HIS A 476 -11.30 4.73 -9.59
C HIS A 476 -12.74 5.13 -9.24
N GLY A 477 -13.52 5.57 -10.21
CA GLY A 477 -14.79 6.23 -9.98
C GLY A 477 -15.03 7.33 -11.01
N GLY A 478 -16.15 8.02 -10.92
CA GLY A 478 -16.48 9.07 -11.89
C GLY A 478 -17.81 9.75 -11.60
N PRO A 479 -18.01 10.99 -12.07
CA PRO A 479 -19.23 11.76 -11.81
C PRO A 479 -20.44 11.21 -12.59
N GLY A 480 -21.62 11.71 -12.26
CA GLY A 480 -22.82 11.51 -13.08
C GLY A 480 -23.21 10.03 -13.25
N ARG A 481 -23.23 9.55 -14.50
CA ARG A 481 -23.66 8.18 -14.85
C ARG A 481 -22.80 7.11 -14.19
N ALA A 482 -21.49 7.34 -14.13
CA ALA A 482 -20.54 6.43 -13.48
C ALA A 482 -20.78 6.27 -11.97
N GLY A 483 -21.65 7.10 -11.38
CA GLY A 483 -22.26 6.88 -10.06
C GLY A 483 -21.94 7.96 -9.02
N GLY A 484 -20.92 8.78 -9.29
CA GLY A 484 -20.46 9.85 -8.41
C GLY A 484 -19.59 9.38 -7.25
N GLY A 485 -19.30 8.07 -7.17
CA GLY A 485 -18.42 7.49 -6.17
C GLY A 485 -16.94 7.62 -6.52
N GLU A 486 -16.11 7.52 -5.49
CA GLU A 486 -14.66 7.34 -5.59
C GLU A 486 -14.26 6.08 -4.78
N GLU A 487 -13.37 5.29 -5.35
CA GLU A 487 -12.73 4.10 -4.80
C GLU A 487 -11.21 4.19 -5.04
N MET A 488 -10.44 3.34 -4.36
CA MET A 488 -8.98 3.29 -4.49
C MET A 488 -8.30 4.64 -4.13
N GLY A 489 -7.47 5.23 -5.00
CA GLY A 489 -6.89 6.56 -4.76
C GLY A 489 -5.84 6.65 -3.64
N GLY A 490 -5.21 5.53 -3.29
CA GLY A 490 -4.21 5.44 -2.23
C GLY A 490 -4.80 5.80 -0.87
N MET A 491 -4.26 6.83 -0.21
CA MET A 491 -4.81 7.30 1.07
C MET A 491 -6.24 7.84 0.95
N ARG A 492 -6.69 8.28 -0.24
CA ARG A 492 -8.05 8.84 -0.42
C ARG A 492 -9.13 7.82 -0.10
N GLY A 493 -9.04 6.61 -0.66
CA GLY A 493 -10.01 5.55 -0.40
C GLY A 493 -10.02 5.09 1.06
N ILE A 494 -8.85 5.01 1.71
CA ILE A 494 -8.78 4.65 3.14
C ILE A 494 -9.60 5.63 3.98
N LYS A 495 -9.54 6.93 3.66
CA LYS A 495 -10.27 7.98 4.39
C LYS A 495 -11.79 7.85 4.28
N HIS A 496 -12.34 7.17 3.26
CA HIS A 496 -13.79 6.94 3.12
C HIS A 496 -14.36 6.07 4.24
N TYR A 497 -13.54 5.19 4.80
CA TYR A 497 -13.90 4.29 5.90
C TYR A 497 -13.54 4.86 7.28
N MET A 498 -13.12 6.12 7.33
CA MET A 498 -12.75 6.83 8.55
C MET A 498 -13.72 7.98 8.81
N GLN A 499 -13.86 8.36 10.08
CA GLN A 499 -14.58 9.54 10.49
C GLN A 499 -13.58 10.67 10.72
N ARG A 500 -13.70 11.75 9.93
CA ARG A 500 -12.98 12.99 10.19
C ARG A 500 -13.61 13.73 11.37
N CYS A 501 -12.80 14.15 12.31
CA CYS A 501 -13.22 14.94 13.46
C CYS A 501 -12.26 16.12 13.65
N ALA A 502 -12.80 17.33 13.67
CA ALA A 502 -12.06 18.50 14.12
C ALA A 502 -12.01 18.48 15.64
N ILE A 503 -10.81 18.40 16.20
CA ILE A 503 -10.55 18.50 17.63
C ILE A 503 -10.01 19.88 17.95
N GLN A 504 -10.39 20.41 19.10
CA GLN A 504 -9.97 21.74 19.57
C GLN A 504 -9.46 21.64 20.99
N GLY A 505 -8.46 22.44 21.32
CA GLY A 505 -7.89 22.44 22.66
C GLY A 505 -6.63 23.25 22.78
N THR A 506 -5.95 23.08 23.91
CA THR A 506 -4.62 23.67 24.11
C THR A 506 -3.59 22.93 23.26
N PRO A 507 -2.48 23.58 22.85
CA PRO A 507 -1.38 22.90 22.18
C PRO A 507 -0.84 21.68 22.93
N THR A 508 -0.82 21.74 24.27
CA THR A 508 -0.43 20.61 25.13
C THR A 508 -1.36 19.43 24.97
N THR A 509 -2.67 19.64 25.10
CA THR A 509 -3.66 18.57 24.94
C THR A 509 -3.63 17.98 23.54
N LEU A 510 -3.54 18.83 22.51
CA LEU A 510 -3.45 18.34 21.13
C LEU A 510 -2.15 17.61 20.84
N THR A 511 -1.04 17.94 21.52
CA THR A 511 0.22 17.17 21.44
C THR A 511 0.02 15.74 21.92
N GLU A 512 -0.65 15.54 23.06
CA GLU A 512 -0.95 14.21 23.59
C GLU A 512 -1.94 13.44 22.69
N VAL A 513 -2.98 14.11 22.17
CA VAL A 513 -3.97 13.46 21.30
C VAL A 513 -3.39 13.11 19.92
N THR A 514 -2.51 13.92 19.36
CA THR A 514 -1.98 13.69 18.00
C THR A 514 -0.70 12.85 18.01
N GLY A 515 0.03 12.83 19.14
CA GLY A 515 1.41 12.33 19.18
C GLY A 515 2.37 13.20 18.36
N ILE A 516 2.00 14.46 18.10
CA ILE A 516 2.78 15.45 17.35
C ILE A 516 2.85 16.71 18.20
N TYR A 517 4.06 17.12 18.58
CA TYR A 517 4.29 18.35 19.32
C TYR A 517 3.76 19.56 18.55
N GLN A 518 2.97 20.36 19.25
CA GLN A 518 2.46 21.64 18.77
C GLN A 518 3.29 22.78 19.38
N ALA A 519 3.57 23.81 18.60
CA ALA A 519 4.22 25.02 19.14
C ALA A 519 3.40 25.59 20.32
N ASN A 520 4.09 26.17 21.31
CA ASN A 520 3.50 26.65 22.58
C ASN A 520 2.88 25.56 23.48
N SER A 521 3.08 24.27 23.17
CA SER A 521 2.81 23.18 24.11
C SER A 521 3.75 23.26 25.31
N ALA A 522 3.33 22.66 26.43
CA ALA A 522 4.24 22.45 27.55
C ALA A 522 5.41 21.57 27.12
N TYR A 523 6.62 21.97 27.50
CA TYR A 523 7.83 21.15 27.32
C TYR A 523 7.86 20.03 28.35
N LYS A 524 8.33 18.85 27.95
CA LYS A 524 8.69 17.75 28.84
C LYS A 524 10.22 17.79 29.02
N GLU A 525 10.71 18.39 30.10
CA GLU A 525 12.15 18.45 30.37
C GLU A 525 12.72 17.04 30.56
N THR A 526 13.98 16.85 30.19
CA THR A 526 14.64 15.52 30.17
C THR A 526 15.90 15.52 31.03
N ASP A 527 16.14 14.42 31.75
CA ASP A 527 17.32 14.30 32.64
C ASP A 527 18.63 14.12 31.86
N LYS A 528 18.55 13.53 30.67
CA LYS A 528 19.68 13.32 29.76
C LYS A 528 19.44 14.10 28.48
N HIS A 529 20.52 14.32 27.74
CA HIS A 529 20.42 14.89 26.40
C HIS A 529 19.47 14.04 25.51
N PRO A 530 18.50 14.62 24.78
CA PRO A 530 17.50 13.86 24.03
C PRO A 530 18.10 12.88 22.99
N PHE A 531 19.23 13.22 22.38
CA PHE A 531 19.99 12.35 21.46
C PHE A 531 20.67 11.13 22.13
N ALA A 532 20.68 11.04 23.46
CA ALA A 532 21.20 9.87 24.17
C ALA A 532 20.14 8.77 24.37
N TYR A 533 18.87 9.05 24.06
CA TYR A 533 17.77 8.09 24.18
C TYR A 533 17.61 7.24 22.92
N HIS A 534 17.20 5.98 23.09
CA HIS A 534 16.77 5.14 21.99
C HIS A 534 15.36 5.54 21.53
N TRP A 535 14.99 5.13 20.32
CA TRP A 535 13.74 5.55 19.68
C TRP A 535 12.47 5.28 20.53
N GLU A 536 12.44 4.19 21.28
CA GLU A 536 11.32 3.83 22.17
C GLU A 536 11.13 4.81 23.33
N ASP A 537 12.24 5.33 23.88
CA ASP A 537 12.24 6.20 25.08
C ASP A 537 11.98 7.67 24.76
N ILE A 538 11.96 8.02 23.47
CA ILE A 538 11.69 9.39 23.03
C ILE A 538 10.18 9.60 22.95
N GLU A 539 9.67 10.72 23.44
CA GLU A 539 8.26 11.07 23.38
C GLU A 539 8.07 12.47 22.78
N PRO A 540 6.98 12.69 22.02
CA PRO A 540 6.59 14.04 21.60
C PRO A 540 6.53 15.00 22.79
N GLY A 541 7.18 16.15 22.63
CA GLY A 541 7.32 17.17 23.67
C GLY A 541 8.57 17.06 24.55
N MET A 542 9.33 15.95 24.49
CA MET A 542 10.64 15.87 25.17
C MET A 542 11.56 16.97 24.66
N SER A 543 12.04 17.83 25.55
CA SER A 543 12.77 19.04 25.19
C SER A 543 14.09 19.18 25.93
N LEU A 544 15.02 19.87 25.28
CA LEU A 544 16.29 20.34 25.84
C LEU A 544 16.39 21.86 25.67
N LYS A 545 16.60 22.58 26.76
CA LYS A 545 17.12 23.95 26.72
C LYS A 545 18.64 23.91 26.64
N THR A 546 19.21 24.44 25.57
CA THR A 546 20.65 24.54 25.41
C THR A 546 21.23 25.71 26.22
N HIS A 547 22.55 25.74 26.35
CA HIS A 547 23.27 26.92 26.84
C HIS A 547 23.26 28.03 25.77
N LYS A 548 23.64 29.25 26.16
CA LYS A 548 23.62 30.43 25.29
C LYS A 548 24.92 30.57 24.47
N ARG A 549 24.83 31.13 23.27
CA ARG A 549 25.97 31.55 22.43
C ARG A 549 25.76 32.97 21.92
N THR A 550 26.74 33.84 22.14
CA THR A 550 26.78 35.17 21.54
C THR A 550 27.34 35.09 20.12
N ILE A 551 26.64 35.71 19.16
CA ILE A 551 27.04 35.78 17.76
C ILE A 551 27.89 37.03 17.56
N THR A 552 29.13 36.88 17.12
CA THR A 552 30.06 38.02 16.96
C THR A 552 30.22 38.42 15.50
N ASP A 553 30.72 39.64 15.24
CA ASP A 553 31.11 40.08 13.90
C ASP A 553 32.11 39.11 13.23
N THR A 554 33.02 38.55 14.03
CA THR A 554 34.01 37.59 13.54
C THR A 554 33.34 36.29 13.11
N ASP A 555 32.31 35.82 13.82
CA ASP A 555 31.53 34.66 13.37
C ASP A 555 30.86 34.92 12.02
N ILE A 556 30.23 36.09 11.85
CA ILE A 556 29.52 36.48 10.62
C ILE A 556 30.51 36.51 9.44
N ILE A 557 31.65 37.18 9.60
CA ILE A 557 32.68 37.28 8.56
C ILE A 557 33.30 35.91 8.26
N ASN A 558 33.63 35.12 9.28
CA ASN A 558 34.21 33.78 9.09
C ASN A 558 33.25 32.85 8.36
N PHE A 559 31.95 32.89 8.71
CA PHE A 559 30.96 32.09 8.02
C PHE A 559 30.81 32.53 6.57
N GLY A 560 30.71 33.84 6.30
CA GLY A 560 30.66 34.36 4.93
C GLY A 560 31.87 33.93 4.09
N ASN A 561 33.09 34.01 4.64
CA ASN A 561 34.30 33.53 3.98
C ASN A 561 34.31 32.01 3.75
N LEU A 562 33.80 31.23 4.72
CA LEU A 562 33.75 29.77 4.63
C LEU A 562 32.73 29.28 3.60
N THR A 563 31.52 29.86 3.61
CA THR A 563 30.43 29.46 2.72
C THR A 563 30.42 30.18 1.39
N TRP A 564 31.26 31.21 1.27
CA TRP A 564 31.27 32.16 0.15
C TRP A 564 29.96 32.93 0.00
N ASP A 565 29.18 33.02 1.08
CA ASP A 565 28.01 33.89 1.13
C ASP A 565 28.47 35.28 1.59
N HIS A 566 28.63 36.19 0.63
CA HIS A 566 29.02 37.58 0.91
C HIS A 566 27.85 38.54 0.70
N PHE A 567 26.61 38.07 0.88
CA PHE A 567 25.41 38.91 0.74
C PHE A 567 25.51 40.17 1.60
N TYR A 568 25.14 41.32 1.03
CA TYR A 568 25.46 42.64 1.56
C TYR A 568 24.97 42.86 3.00
N ALA A 569 23.82 42.27 3.37
CA ALA A 569 23.27 42.38 4.72
C ALA A 569 24.20 41.84 5.82
N HIS A 570 25.12 40.95 5.47
CA HIS A 570 26.09 40.33 6.38
C HIS A 570 27.48 40.95 6.29
N THR A 571 27.84 41.52 5.13
CA THR A 571 29.21 41.89 4.81
C THR A 571 29.43 43.40 4.67
N ASP A 572 28.43 44.14 4.19
CA ASP A 572 28.53 45.57 3.85
C ASP A 572 27.48 46.40 4.59
N ILE A 573 27.90 46.97 5.72
CA ILE A 573 27.07 47.84 6.56
C ILE A 573 26.69 49.17 5.89
N THR A 574 27.38 49.56 4.80
CA THR A 574 27.08 50.81 4.10
C THR A 574 25.95 50.66 3.09
N SER A 575 25.55 49.43 2.78
CA SER A 575 24.51 49.10 1.79
C SER A 575 23.18 48.67 2.43
N LEU A 576 22.94 48.99 3.71
CA LEU A 576 21.70 48.62 4.42
C LEU A 576 20.54 49.60 4.19
N GLU A 577 20.81 50.80 3.66
CA GLU A 577 19.78 51.79 3.35
C GLU A 577 18.77 51.23 2.31
N GLY A 578 17.47 51.32 2.61
CA GLY A 578 16.40 50.75 1.79
C GLY A 578 16.15 49.25 2.00
N SER A 579 16.91 48.59 2.87
CA SER A 579 16.65 47.21 3.31
C SER A 579 15.82 47.17 4.60
N ILE A 580 15.41 45.97 5.02
CA ILE A 580 14.72 45.73 6.30
C ILE A 580 15.69 45.61 7.49
N PHE A 581 17.00 45.64 7.25
CA PHE A 581 18.03 45.40 8.26
C PHE A 581 18.61 46.71 8.75
N GLU A 582 18.74 46.83 10.07
CA GLU A 582 19.24 48.06 10.71
C GLU A 582 20.76 48.03 10.94
N GLN A 583 21.32 46.83 11.05
CA GLN A 583 22.72 46.57 11.36
C GLN A 583 23.21 45.32 10.60
N ARG A 584 24.52 45.04 10.70
CA ARG A 584 25.09 43.78 10.20
C ARG A 584 24.38 42.60 10.85
N THR A 585 23.69 41.79 10.05
CA THR A 585 22.96 40.62 10.53
C THR A 585 23.75 39.34 10.29
N ALA A 586 23.57 38.34 11.14
CA ALA A 586 24.10 37.00 10.94
C ALA A 586 23.42 36.29 9.76
N HIS A 587 24.17 35.42 9.07
CA HIS A 587 23.60 34.56 8.03
C HIS A 587 22.54 33.63 8.64
N GLY A 588 21.38 33.49 7.99
CA GLY A 588 20.37 32.53 8.44
C GLY A 588 20.94 31.10 8.54
N TYR A 589 21.74 30.69 7.56
CA TYR A 589 22.41 29.39 7.59
C TYR A 589 23.46 29.28 8.70
N PHE A 590 24.09 30.40 9.08
CA PHE A 590 24.96 30.41 10.24
C PHE A 590 24.17 30.23 11.54
N ILE A 591 23.00 30.86 11.69
CA ILE A 591 22.12 30.66 12.85
C ILE A 591 21.75 29.18 12.99
N LEU A 592 21.41 28.49 11.89
CA LEU A 592 21.14 27.05 11.90
C LEU A 592 22.37 26.21 12.28
N ALA A 593 23.53 26.53 11.71
CA ALA A 593 24.78 25.81 12.01
C ALA A 593 25.20 26.01 13.47
N ALA A 594 25.07 27.24 13.99
CA ALA A 594 25.32 27.58 15.38
C ALA A 594 24.31 26.89 16.32
N ALA A 595 23.04 26.83 15.93
CA ALA A 595 22.01 26.09 16.66
C ALA A 595 22.35 24.60 16.74
N ALA A 596 22.73 23.96 15.63
CA ALA A 596 23.19 22.57 15.63
C ALA A 596 24.39 22.35 16.54
N GLY A 597 25.36 23.26 16.53
CA GLY A 597 26.49 23.24 17.46
C GLY A 597 26.08 23.29 18.95
N LEU A 598 24.92 23.86 19.28
CA LEU A 598 24.40 23.92 20.65
C LEU A 598 23.64 22.67 21.08
N PHE A 599 22.87 22.05 20.18
CA PHE A 599 21.97 20.94 20.53
C PHE A 599 22.45 19.56 20.11
N VAL A 600 23.51 19.43 19.30
CA VAL A 600 24.00 18.11 18.88
C VAL A 600 24.85 17.49 19.99
N TYR A 601 24.52 16.25 20.35
CA TYR A 601 25.29 15.49 21.33
C TYR A 601 26.60 14.96 20.72
N PRO A 602 27.78 15.25 21.32
CA PRO A 602 29.07 14.93 20.70
C PRO A 602 29.50 13.46 20.86
N ASN A 603 28.99 12.73 21.86
CA ASN A 603 29.40 11.35 22.11
C ASN A 603 28.61 10.36 21.24
N LYS A 604 29.20 9.20 20.95
CA LYS A 604 28.50 8.08 20.29
C LYS A 604 27.27 7.69 21.11
N GLY A 605 26.13 7.60 20.43
CA GLY A 605 24.84 7.26 21.03
C GLY A 605 23.88 6.65 20.01
N PRO A 606 22.58 6.56 20.35
CA PRO A 606 21.57 5.94 19.48
C PRO A 606 21.29 6.72 18.19
N VAL A 607 21.64 8.00 18.12
CA VAL A 607 21.54 8.78 16.87
C VAL A 607 22.53 8.25 15.85
N ALA A 608 22.01 7.65 14.77
CA ALA A 608 22.81 7.13 13.67
C ALA A 608 23.17 8.21 12.65
N ALA A 609 22.21 9.06 12.31
CA ALA A 609 22.41 10.13 11.34
C ALA A 609 21.42 11.28 11.54
N ASN A 610 21.90 12.52 11.47
CA ASN A 610 21.06 13.69 11.24
C ASN A 610 21.14 14.03 9.74
N TYR A 611 20.13 13.64 8.97
CA TYR A 611 20.25 13.54 7.50
C TYR A 611 19.29 14.44 6.74
N GLY A 612 18.35 15.10 7.43
CA GLY A 612 17.34 15.91 6.77
C GLY A 612 16.93 17.13 7.58
N LEU A 613 16.46 18.13 6.86
CA LEU A 613 15.94 19.39 7.40
C LEU A 613 14.67 19.75 6.62
N GLU A 614 13.59 19.96 7.36
CA GLU A 614 12.26 20.34 6.89
C GLU A 614 11.88 21.69 7.52
N GLU A 615 11.02 22.45 6.85
CA GLU A 615 10.37 23.67 7.39
C GLU A 615 11.33 24.62 8.13
N CYS A 616 12.21 25.30 7.40
CA CYS A 616 13.07 26.33 7.98
C CYS A 616 12.50 27.73 7.74
N ARG A 617 12.39 28.53 8.80
CA ARG A 617 12.00 29.94 8.71
C ARG A 617 12.85 30.80 9.65
N PHE A 618 13.29 31.94 9.14
CA PHE A 618 13.92 33.01 9.92
C PHE A 618 12.86 34.10 10.13
N LEU A 619 12.43 34.26 11.37
CA LEU A 619 11.33 35.15 11.74
C LEU A 619 11.83 36.55 12.06
N ARG A 620 13.04 36.64 12.63
CA ARG A 620 13.69 37.89 13.03
C ARG A 620 15.17 37.85 12.67
N PRO A 621 15.76 39.00 12.29
CA PRO A 621 17.21 39.08 12.13
C PRO A 621 17.89 38.89 13.49
N ILE A 622 19.04 38.20 13.48
CA ILE A 622 19.98 38.19 14.59
C ILE A 622 21.12 39.12 14.18
N TYR A 623 21.42 40.12 15.00
CA TYR A 623 22.48 41.09 14.75
C TYR A 623 23.78 40.67 15.44
N HIS A 624 24.86 41.37 15.12
CA HIS A 624 26.11 41.16 15.84
C HIS A 624 25.94 41.49 17.33
N ASN A 625 26.61 40.72 18.19
CA ASN A 625 26.52 40.72 19.65
C ASN A 625 25.19 40.23 20.25
N ASP A 626 24.22 39.82 19.44
CA ASP A 626 23.04 39.14 19.94
C ASP A 626 23.41 37.76 20.50
N THR A 627 22.66 37.33 21.52
CA THR A 627 22.88 36.05 22.17
C THR A 627 21.69 35.14 21.96
N VAL A 628 21.95 33.97 21.39
CA VAL A 628 20.91 32.99 21.08
C VAL A 628 21.00 31.77 21.98
N TYR A 629 19.87 31.12 22.21
CA TYR A 629 19.80 29.73 22.69
C TYR A 629 18.78 28.95 21.89
N VAL A 630 18.84 27.63 22.00
CA VAL A 630 17.95 26.70 21.30
C VAL A 630 17.13 25.89 22.28
N ARG A 631 15.85 25.70 21.95
CA ARG A 631 15.03 24.59 22.44
C ARG A 631 14.95 23.52 21.36
N LEU A 632 15.44 22.33 21.67
CA LEU A 632 15.33 21.15 20.81
C LEU A 632 14.24 20.25 21.39
N THR A 633 13.13 20.10 20.69
CA THR A 633 11.95 19.36 21.17
C THR A 633 11.58 18.23 20.23
N CYS A 634 11.32 17.02 20.73
CA CYS A 634 10.84 15.93 19.88
C CYS A 634 9.46 16.30 19.32
N LYS A 635 9.38 16.49 17.99
CA LYS A 635 8.15 16.83 17.28
C LYS A 635 7.29 15.60 17.06
N GLN A 636 7.86 14.57 16.47
CA GLN A 636 7.11 13.39 16.04
C GLN A 636 8.06 12.21 15.87
N LYS A 637 7.61 11.00 16.20
CA LYS A 637 8.28 9.76 15.84
C LYS A 637 7.63 9.12 14.62
N ILE A 638 8.45 8.68 13.68
CA ILE A 638 8.03 7.92 12.51
C ILE A 638 8.72 6.57 12.56
N ASP A 639 7.92 5.52 12.55
CA ASP A 639 8.42 4.15 12.54
C ASP A 639 8.97 3.79 11.16
N ARG A 640 10.01 2.96 11.14
CA ARG A 640 10.68 2.51 9.91
C ARG A 640 10.90 0.99 9.98
N ASP A 641 10.53 0.31 8.90
CA ASP A 641 10.90 -1.09 8.70
C ASP A 641 12.44 -1.20 8.58
N HIS A 642 13.03 -2.22 9.19
CA HIS A 642 14.43 -2.55 8.99
C HIS A 642 14.66 -3.16 7.59
N ARG A 643 15.79 -2.83 6.97
CA ARG A 643 16.25 -3.36 5.67
C ARG A 643 17.78 -3.34 5.63
N GLY A 644 18.38 -4.31 4.94
CA GLY A 644 19.82 -4.35 4.74
C GLY A 644 20.61 -4.55 6.03
N GLU A 645 21.82 -3.99 6.03
CA GLU A 645 22.79 -4.11 7.12
C GLU A 645 22.74 -2.92 8.10
N ASP A 646 21.71 -2.08 8.03
CA ASP A 646 21.49 -0.99 8.99
C ASP A 646 20.87 -1.54 10.28
N LEU A 647 21.37 -1.13 11.45
CA LEU A 647 20.69 -1.46 12.71
C LEU A 647 19.24 -0.95 12.72
N PRO A 648 18.28 -1.69 13.28
CA PRO A 648 16.89 -1.25 13.40
C PRO A 648 16.80 0.13 14.03
N SER A 649 16.11 1.03 13.33
CA SER A 649 16.01 2.43 13.70
C SER A 649 14.64 2.97 13.32
N GLY A 650 14.22 4.04 13.97
CA GLY A 650 13.11 4.89 13.52
C GLY A 650 13.60 6.30 13.18
N ILE A 651 12.71 7.13 12.65
CA ILE A 651 12.98 8.55 12.43
C ILE A 651 12.35 9.34 13.58
N VAL A 652 13.08 10.30 14.11
CA VAL A 652 12.57 11.31 15.04
C VAL A 652 12.70 12.67 14.36
N LYS A 653 11.56 13.34 14.21
CA LYS A 653 11.50 14.74 13.82
C LYS A 653 11.72 15.57 15.08
N TRP A 654 12.72 16.44 15.08
CA TRP A 654 12.92 17.39 16.18
C TRP A 654 12.59 18.80 15.73
N PHE A 655 11.75 19.48 16.51
CA PHE A 655 11.46 20.89 16.34
C PHE A 655 12.54 21.71 17.05
N VAL A 656 13.21 22.56 16.28
CA VAL A 656 14.28 23.44 16.71
C VAL A 656 13.70 24.84 16.79
N GLU A 657 13.72 25.43 17.98
CA GLU A 657 13.30 26.81 18.21
C GLU A 657 14.51 27.61 18.70
N VAL A 658 14.91 28.62 17.93
CA VAL A 658 16.02 29.52 18.27
C VAL A 658 15.44 30.79 18.85
N PHE A 659 15.82 31.11 20.09
CA PHE A 659 15.40 32.30 20.80
C PHE A 659 16.57 33.27 20.97
N ASP A 660 16.30 34.56 20.90
CA ASP A 660 17.27 35.62 21.17
C ASP A 660 17.37 35.97 22.68
N GLN A 661 18.11 37.03 22.99
CA GLN A 661 18.32 37.49 24.37
C GLN A 661 17.05 38.06 25.04
N GLU A 662 16.05 38.46 24.26
CA GLU A 662 14.75 38.98 24.73
C GLU A 662 13.72 37.84 24.89
N GLU A 663 14.15 36.59 24.70
CA GLU A 663 13.32 35.39 24.66
C GLU A 663 12.30 35.40 23.51
N GLU A 664 12.57 36.15 22.44
CA GLU A 664 11.75 36.15 21.24
C GLU A 664 12.23 35.10 20.24
N LEU A 665 11.29 34.48 19.52
CA LEU A 665 11.57 33.42 18.57
C LEU A 665 12.18 34.01 17.29
N ALA A 666 13.45 33.71 17.03
CA ALA A 666 14.20 34.22 15.90
C ALA A 666 14.20 33.28 14.69
N ALA A 667 14.26 31.96 14.92
CA ALA A 667 14.23 30.97 13.84
C ALA A 667 13.59 29.65 14.29
N ILE A 668 13.00 28.94 13.34
CA ILE A 668 12.53 27.57 13.52
C ILE A 668 13.05 26.65 12.42
N ALA A 669 13.25 25.38 12.77
CA ALA A 669 13.52 24.32 11.82
C ALA A 669 12.96 22.98 12.34
N THR A 670 12.68 22.03 11.44
CA THR A 670 12.46 20.64 11.82
C THR A 670 13.62 19.80 11.29
N ILE A 671 14.35 19.10 12.15
CA ILE A 671 15.43 18.19 11.73
C ILE A 671 14.97 16.74 11.75
N LEU A 672 15.46 15.94 10.80
CA LEU A 672 15.16 14.51 10.66
C LEU A 672 16.36 13.70 11.12
N THR A 673 16.17 12.98 12.22
CA THR A 673 17.22 12.18 12.82
C THR A 673 16.84 10.70 12.80
N MET A 674 17.74 9.88 12.29
CA MET A 674 17.64 8.43 12.38
C MET A 674 18.16 7.99 13.74
N VAL A 675 17.31 7.35 14.54
CA VAL A 675 17.60 6.94 15.91
C VAL A 675 17.41 5.44 16.03
N GLN A 676 18.45 4.75 16.52
CA GLN A 676 18.43 3.31 16.75
C GLN A 676 17.34 2.92 17.75
N LYS A 677 16.69 1.80 17.45
CA LYS A 677 15.73 1.13 18.33
C LYS A 677 16.47 0.31 19.37
N LYS A 678 15.85 0.10 20.52
CA LYS A 678 16.37 -0.82 21.54
C LYS A 678 16.45 -2.24 20.99
N SER A 679 17.58 -2.90 21.26
CA SER A 679 17.66 -4.34 21.07
C SER A 679 16.78 -5.04 22.11
N PRO A 680 15.89 -5.97 21.71
CA PRO A 680 15.15 -6.79 22.66
C PRO A 680 16.02 -7.88 23.30
N PHE A 681 17.25 -8.05 22.82
CA PHE A 681 18.17 -9.06 23.31
C PHE A 681 19.03 -8.50 24.44
N VAL A 682 19.27 -9.32 25.46
CA VAL A 682 20.25 -9.01 26.50
C VAL A 682 21.62 -8.91 25.84
N GLN A 683 22.35 -7.83 26.13
CA GLN A 683 23.71 -7.67 25.63
C GLN A 683 24.60 -8.81 26.11
N ILE A 684 25.61 -9.18 25.32
CA ILE A 684 26.49 -10.30 25.64
C ILE A 684 27.88 -9.75 25.90
N ASP A 685 28.32 -9.91 27.15
CA ASP A 685 29.66 -9.59 27.62
C ASP A 685 30.15 -10.70 28.53
N ARG A 686 31.45 -10.70 28.82
CA ARG A 686 32.08 -11.75 29.62
C ARG A 686 31.42 -11.95 30.99
N SER A 687 31.01 -10.86 31.64
CA SER A 687 30.44 -10.90 33.00
C SER A 687 29.05 -11.50 32.98
N ASN A 688 28.20 -11.05 32.06
CA ASN A 688 26.83 -11.53 32.00
C ASN A 688 26.76 -12.99 31.50
N VAL A 689 27.63 -13.39 30.57
CA VAL A 689 27.73 -14.79 30.13
C VAL A 689 28.10 -15.68 31.31
N ALA A 690 29.11 -15.30 32.10
CA ALA A 690 29.48 -16.05 33.29
C ALA A 690 28.31 -16.21 34.26
N GLN A 691 27.58 -15.11 34.54
CA GLN A 691 26.42 -15.13 35.44
C GLN A 691 25.29 -16.05 34.93
N TYR A 692 24.97 -16.05 33.63
CA TYR A 692 23.96 -16.96 33.09
C TYR A 692 24.41 -18.42 33.09
N LEU A 693 25.70 -18.67 32.86
CA LEU A 693 26.26 -20.02 32.92
C LEU A 693 26.27 -20.60 34.34
N GLU A 694 26.33 -19.78 35.40
CA GLU A 694 26.19 -20.26 36.79
C GLU A 694 24.83 -20.91 37.05
N ARG A 695 23.77 -20.43 36.37
CA ARG A 695 22.41 -20.98 36.48
C ARG A 695 22.25 -22.32 35.75
N LEU A 696 23.18 -22.67 34.86
CA LEU A 696 23.13 -23.88 34.05
C LEU A 696 23.74 -25.07 34.81
N THR A 697 23.02 -26.19 34.89
CA THR A 697 23.48 -27.43 35.53
C THR A 697 23.38 -28.60 34.55
N GLU A 698 24.00 -29.74 34.85
CA GLU A 698 23.86 -30.95 34.02
C GLU A 698 22.41 -31.44 33.91
N ALA A 699 21.58 -31.15 34.92
CA ALA A 699 20.17 -31.47 34.94
C ALA A 699 19.30 -30.51 34.10
N SER A 700 19.86 -29.37 33.66
CA SER A 700 19.13 -28.39 32.87
C SER A 700 18.73 -28.98 31.51
N LYS A 701 17.43 -28.92 31.20
CA LYS A 701 16.86 -29.45 29.96
C LYS A 701 16.46 -28.32 29.02
N PRO A 702 16.66 -28.50 27.70
CA PRO A 702 16.21 -27.52 26.73
C PRO A 702 14.67 -27.56 26.59
N GLN A 703 14.06 -26.41 26.38
CA GLN A 703 12.64 -26.24 26.08
C GLN A 703 12.31 -26.69 24.63
N TRP A 704 13.29 -26.69 23.73
CA TRP A 704 13.20 -27.19 22.36
C TRP A 704 14.56 -27.69 21.87
N GLY A 705 14.62 -28.52 20.83
CA GLY A 705 15.87 -29.08 20.30
C GLY A 705 16.42 -30.21 21.16
N THR A 706 17.61 -30.72 20.80
CA THR A 706 18.17 -31.97 21.36
C THR A 706 19.43 -31.77 22.21
N MET A 707 20.06 -30.60 22.18
CA MET A 707 21.35 -30.35 22.85
C MET A 707 21.23 -30.48 24.37
N THR A 708 22.21 -31.12 25.01
CA THR A 708 22.36 -31.05 26.48
C THR A 708 22.98 -29.71 26.88
N ALA A 709 22.95 -29.40 28.18
CA ALA A 709 23.62 -28.21 28.73
C ALA A 709 25.08 -28.10 28.28
N GLN A 710 25.85 -29.19 28.33
CA GLN A 710 27.25 -29.20 27.90
C GLN A 710 27.40 -29.01 26.39
N HIS A 711 26.57 -29.66 25.56
CA HIS A 711 26.61 -29.45 24.11
C HIS A 711 26.37 -27.99 23.73
N MET A 712 25.46 -27.29 24.43
CA MET A 712 25.23 -25.86 24.20
C MET A 712 26.47 -25.02 24.53
N VAL A 713 27.13 -25.27 25.65
CA VAL A 713 28.34 -24.54 26.06
C VAL A 713 29.48 -24.76 25.06
N GLU A 714 29.72 -26.00 24.66
CA GLU A 714 30.75 -26.33 23.66
C GLU A 714 30.41 -25.78 22.26
N HIS A 715 29.13 -25.69 21.93
CA HIS A 715 28.68 -25.05 20.70
C HIS A 715 29.02 -23.56 20.66
N PHE A 716 28.82 -22.84 21.77
CA PHE A 716 29.26 -21.45 21.88
C PHE A 716 30.78 -21.31 21.79
N GLU A 717 31.54 -22.21 22.41
CA GLU A 717 33.00 -22.19 22.35
C GLU A 717 33.47 -22.33 20.90
N LYS A 718 32.87 -23.27 20.15
CA LYS A 718 33.13 -23.45 18.72
C LYS A 718 32.81 -22.17 17.92
N SER A 719 31.72 -21.47 18.27
CA SER A 719 31.36 -20.19 17.66
C SER A 719 32.42 -19.10 17.89
N PHE A 720 32.96 -18.97 19.11
CA PHE A 720 34.04 -18.01 19.36
C PHE A 720 35.36 -18.42 18.69
N LYS A 721 35.67 -19.72 18.63
CA LYS A 721 36.83 -20.23 17.87
C LYS A 721 36.72 -19.92 16.38
N MET A 722 35.51 -20.02 15.81
CA MET A 722 35.20 -19.57 14.45
C MET A 722 35.48 -18.08 14.29
N ALA A 723 34.90 -17.25 15.17
CA ALA A 723 35.05 -15.80 15.12
C ALA A 723 36.51 -15.35 15.24
N ALA A 724 37.30 -15.99 16.12
CA ALA A 724 38.72 -15.72 16.34
C ALA A 724 39.66 -16.33 15.28
N GLY A 725 39.13 -16.92 14.21
CA GLY A 725 39.93 -17.46 13.11
C GLY A 725 40.64 -18.79 13.39
N SER A 726 40.57 -19.32 14.62
CA SER A 726 41.18 -20.60 15.01
C SER A 726 40.45 -21.85 14.50
N TYR A 727 39.19 -21.68 14.07
CA TYR A 727 38.41 -22.72 13.38
C TYR A 727 37.85 -22.14 12.08
N GLN A 728 38.50 -22.39 10.95
CA GLN A 728 38.17 -21.81 9.63
C GLN A 728 38.16 -22.85 8.50
N ASP A 729 38.43 -24.12 8.80
CA ASP A 729 38.48 -25.19 7.79
C ASP A 729 37.07 -25.74 7.51
N PHE A 730 36.26 -24.94 6.83
CA PHE A 730 34.94 -25.30 6.31
C PHE A 730 34.51 -24.35 5.18
N GLU A 731 33.52 -24.77 4.40
CA GLU A 731 32.90 -23.97 3.35
C GLU A 731 31.67 -23.20 3.84
N ILE A 732 31.39 -22.06 3.22
CA ILE A 732 30.16 -21.31 3.46
C ILE A 732 29.02 -22.09 2.79
N ALA A 733 28.06 -22.56 3.59
CA ALA A 733 26.97 -23.41 3.13
C ALA A 733 25.86 -22.61 2.39
N THR A 734 25.73 -21.32 2.69
CA THR A 734 24.74 -20.45 2.05
C THR A 734 25.21 -20.04 0.64
N PRO A 735 24.42 -20.31 -0.42
CA PRO A 735 24.76 -19.88 -1.77
C PRO A 735 24.88 -18.36 -1.88
N GLU A 736 25.80 -17.87 -2.71
CA GLU A 736 26.15 -16.45 -2.85
C GLU A 736 24.93 -15.55 -3.11
N GLN A 737 24.02 -15.98 -3.98
CA GLN A 737 22.79 -15.25 -4.32
C GLN A 737 21.82 -15.03 -3.14
N TYR A 738 22.00 -15.75 -2.02
CA TYR A 738 21.17 -15.61 -0.82
C TYR A 738 21.93 -14.98 0.35
N LEU A 739 23.25 -14.79 0.25
CA LEU A 739 24.07 -14.31 1.36
C LEU A 739 23.63 -12.95 1.87
N GLU A 740 23.34 -12.00 0.98
CA GLU A 740 22.87 -10.66 1.37
C GLU A 740 21.62 -10.74 2.26
N ARG A 741 20.60 -11.47 1.80
CA ARG A 741 19.34 -11.64 2.54
C ARG A 741 19.50 -12.38 3.86
N VAL A 742 20.38 -13.38 3.92
CA VAL A 742 20.63 -14.14 5.15
C VAL A 742 21.44 -13.29 6.13
N ARG A 743 22.37 -12.45 5.65
CA ARG A 743 23.14 -11.51 6.48
C ARG A 743 22.25 -10.45 7.13
N GLU A 744 21.18 -9.98 6.48
CA GLU A 744 20.19 -9.08 7.12
C GLU A 744 19.65 -9.65 8.46
N MET A 745 19.57 -10.98 8.59
CA MET A 745 19.13 -11.61 9.84
C MET A 745 20.08 -11.35 11.00
N VAL A 746 21.35 -11.00 10.78
CA VAL A 746 22.29 -10.64 11.87
C VAL A 746 21.94 -9.27 12.43
N PHE A 747 21.51 -8.33 11.57
CA PHE A 747 21.27 -6.94 11.93
C PHE A 747 19.88 -6.70 12.50
N ASN A 748 18.89 -7.53 12.14
CA ASN A 748 17.52 -7.33 12.60
C ASN A 748 17.28 -7.75 14.07
N HIS A 749 16.19 -7.26 14.66
CA HIS A 749 15.77 -7.61 16.02
C HIS A 749 14.83 -8.83 16.09
N GLU A 750 14.79 -9.67 15.05
CA GLU A 750 13.97 -10.89 15.05
C GLU A 750 14.72 -12.06 15.71
N PRO A 751 14.08 -12.86 16.57
CA PRO A 751 14.72 -14.04 17.16
C PRO A 751 15.18 -15.05 16.11
N MET A 752 16.27 -15.78 16.39
CA MET A 752 16.70 -16.87 15.51
C MET A 752 15.64 -17.98 15.46
N PRO A 753 15.40 -18.62 14.29
CA PRO A 753 14.42 -19.70 14.15
C PRO A 753 14.72 -20.88 15.10
N ARG A 754 13.67 -21.44 15.71
CA ARG A 754 13.79 -22.66 16.53
C ARG A 754 13.97 -23.89 15.65
N ASN A 755 14.69 -24.89 16.18
CA ASN A 755 14.93 -26.19 15.52
C ASN A 755 15.58 -26.09 14.14
N HIS A 756 16.35 -25.04 13.88
CA HIS A 756 17.14 -24.92 12.66
C HIS A 756 18.32 -25.89 12.71
N LYS A 757 18.48 -26.72 11.67
CA LYS A 757 19.64 -27.62 11.54
C LYS A 757 20.82 -26.84 10.97
N HIS A 758 21.84 -26.61 11.81
CA HIS A 758 23.04 -25.88 11.39
C HIS A 758 23.79 -26.66 10.29
N PRO A 759 24.30 -26.02 9.22
CA PRO A 759 24.91 -26.73 8.09
C PRO A 759 26.15 -27.56 8.44
N LEU A 760 26.89 -27.17 9.48
CA LEU A 760 28.05 -27.93 9.97
C LEU A 760 27.70 -29.07 10.95
N MET A 761 26.42 -29.32 11.21
CA MET A 761 25.96 -30.39 12.08
C MET A 761 25.89 -31.71 11.29
N LYS A 762 26.41 -32.82 11.85
CA LYS A 762 26.42 -34.14 11.19
C LYS A 762 24.99 -34.68 10.97
N GLU A 763 24.83 -35.58 10.00
CA GLU A 763 23.50 -36.15 9.67
C GLU A 763 22.87 -36.96 10.81
N ASP A 764 23.70 -37.60 11.65
CA ASP A 764 23.28 -38.68 12.57
C ASP A 764 23.15 -38.30 14.05
N GLY A 765 23.22 -37.02 14.44
CA GLY A 765 23.00 -36.60 15.83
C GLY A 765 23.90 -35.47 16.31
N LEU A 766 23.95 -35.27 17.64
CA LEU A 766 24.82 -34.28 18.30
C LEU A 766 26.30 -34.64 18.09
N ASP A 767 27.14 -33.61 17.95
CA ASP A 767 28.59 -33.79 17.94
C ASP A 767 29.06 -34.41 19.28
N PRO A 768 30.09 -35.29 19.28
CA PRO A 768 30.69 -35.76 20.53
C PRO A 768 31.16 -34.59 21.39
N LEU A 769 30.96 -34.70 22.71
CA LEU A 769 31.49 -33.76 23.68
C LEU A 769 33.03 -33.80 23.68
N ASN A 770 33.64 -32.62 23.70
CA ASN A 770 35.09 -32.42 23.64
C ASN A 770 35.72 -32.29 25.04
N HIS A 771 34.92 -31.95 26.06
CA HIS A 771 35.39 -31.81 27.44
C HIS A 771 34.81 -32.90 28.33
N GLU A 772 35.52 -33.16 29.44
CA GLU A 772 35.15 -34.21 30.39
C GLU A 772 33.84 -33.94 31.12
N ASP A 773 33.56 -32.67 31.44
CA ASP A 773 32.36 -32.26 32.16
C ASP A 773 31.90 -30.84 31.79
N LEU A 774 30.70 -30.48 32.28
CA LEU A 774 30.08 -29.19 32.04
C LEU A 774 30.89 -28.02 32.63
N GLN A 775 31.58 -28.21 33.75
CA GLN A 775 32.33 -27.15 34.41
C GLN A 775 33.56 -26.75 33.59
N THR A 776 34.30 -27.74 33.11
CA THR A 776 35.44 -27.57 32.21
C THR A 776 35.01 -26.92 30.91
N ALA A 777 33.86 -27.32 30.35
CA ALA A 777 33.30 -26.67 29.16
C ALA A 777 33.00 -25.17 29.37
N LYS A 778 32.46 -24.79 30.53
CA LYS A 778 32.18 -23.37 30.86
C LYS A 778 33.47 -22.54 30.93
N GLU A 779 34.50 -23.08 31.56
CA GLU A 779 35.80 -22.41 31.66
C GLU A 779 36.43 -22.21 30.28
N LYS A 780 36.39 -23.24 29.42
CA LYS A 780 36.90 -23.18 28.05
C LYS A 780 36.11 -22.23 27.15
N LEU A 781 34.80 -22.10 27.34
CA LEU A 781 33.99 -21.09 26.68
C LEU A 781 34.44 -19.66 27.05
N LEU A 782 34.69 -19.38 28.33
CA LEU A 782 35.16 -18.07 28.76
C LEU A 782 36.58 -17.75 28.25
N GLU A 783 37.46 -18.76 28.20
CA GLU A 783 38.78 -18.63 27.56
C GLU A 783 38.65 -18.32 26.05
N ALA A 784 37.74 -19.00 25.35
CA ALA A 784 37.47 -18.72 23.93
C ALA A 784 36.90 -17.31 23.71
N TYR A 785 36.06 -16.81 24.62
CA TYR A 785 35.59 -15.42 24.60
C TYR A 785 36.77 -14.44 24.72
N ASP A 786 37.66 -14.66 25.69
CA ASP A 786 38.82 -13.78 25.92
C ASP A 786 39.76 -13.76 24.70
N ASN A 787 39.99 -14.93 24.08
CA ASN A 787 40.74 -15.05 22.84
C ASN A 787 40.08 -14.33 21.66
N TYR A 788 38.75 -14.37 21.56
CA TYR A 788 37.99 -13.61 20.56
C TYR A 788 38.15 -12.09 20.74
N ILE A 789 38.15 -11.59 21.97
CA ILE A 789 38.45 -10.17 22.25
C ILE A 789 39.88 -9.82 21.82
N LEU A 790 40.86 -10.64 22.22
CA LEU A 790 42.27 -10.40 21.91
C LEU A 790 42.54 -10.40 20.40
N TYR A 791 41.99 -11.39 19.67
CA TYR A 791 42.20 -11.53 18.23
C TYR A 791 41.80 -10.27 17.45
N PHE A 792 40.61 -9.72 17.72
CA PHE A 792 40.14 -8.51 17.03
C PHE A 792 40.76 -7.22 17.56
N LYS A 793 41.30 -7.23 18.78
CA LYS A 793 42.13 -6.13 19.27
C LYS A 793 43.46 -6.06 18.51
N GLU A 794 44.06 -7.21 18.21
CA GLU A 794 45.29 -7.32 17.42
C GLU A 794 45.04 -7.17 15.92
N ASN A 795 43.84 -7.53 15.44
CA ASN A 795 43.46 -7.54 14.03
C ASN A 795 42.12 -6.80 13.79
N PRO A 796 42.08 -5.46 13.93
CA PRO A 796 40.82 -4.69 13.94
C PRO A 796 40.01 -4.75 12.64
N ASN A 797 40.68 -5.01 11.50
CA ASN A 797 40.06 -5.08 10.18
C ASN A 797 39.88 -6.52 9.67
N ALA A 798 40.13 -7.54 10.51
CA ALA A 798 39.96 -8.92 10.11
C ALA A 798 38.49 -9.24 9.81
N VAL A 799 38.29 -10.16 8.86
CA VAL A 799 36.99 -10.79 8.58
C VAL A 799 37.19 -12.30 8.56
N THR A 800 36.31 -13.05 9.23
CA THR A 800 36.43 -14.51 9.39
C THR A 800 35.16 -15.21 8.87
N LYS A 801 35.28 -16.47 8.44
CA LYS A 801 34.15 -17.23 7.88
C LYS A 801 33.14 -17.61 8.96
N ASN A 802 31.87 -17.49 8.62
CA ASN A 802 30.72 -18.10 9.25
C ASN A 802 29.99 -18.98 8.21
N ALA A 803 29.58 -20.19 8.62
CA ALA A 803 29.00 -21.17 7.70
C ALA A 803 27.68 -20.73 7.04
N VAL A 804 26.92 -19.86 7.71
CA VAL A 804 25.59 -19.41 7.26
C VAL A 804 25.65 -17.97 6.71
N PHE A 805 26.40 -17.10 7.38
CA PHE A 805 26.38 -15.65 7.11
C PHE A 805 27.56 -15.18 6.24
N GLY A 806 28.47 -16.06 5.84
CA GLY A 806 29.61 -15.72 4.99
C GLY A 806 30.77 -15.09 5.76
N MET A 807 31.48 -14.13 5.15
CA MET A 807 32.58 -13.42 5.82
C MET A 807 32.02 -12.37 6.77
N MET A 808 32.51 -12.35 8.01
CA MET A 808 32.01 -11.47 9.07
C MET A 808 33.14 -10.71 9.75
N SER A 809 32.94 -9.40 9.91
CA SER A 809 33.75 -8.50 10.73
C SER A 809 33.49 -8.68 12.23
N ARG A 810 34.30 -8.03 13.06
CA ARG A 810 34.10 -7.99 14.52
C ARG A 810 32.68 -7.59 14.90
N PHE A 811 32.19 -6.51 14.30
CA PHE A 811 30.88 -5.94 14.62
C PHE A 811 29.75 -6.91 14.33
N GLU A 812 29.82 -7.60 13.19
CA GLU A 812 28.82 -8.59 12.81
C GLU A 812 28.86 -9.82 13.71
N TRP A 813 30.04 -10.27 14.12
CA TRP A 813 30.18 -11.34 15.11
C TRP A 813 29.59 -10.94 16.45
N ASP A 814 29.80 -9.70 16.92
CA ASP A 814 29.19 -9.21 18.15
C ASP A 814 27.64 -9.22 18.06
N LEU A 815 27.06 -8.77 16.94
CA LEU A 815 25.62 -8.83 16.70
C LEU A 815 25.10 -10.26 16.67
N LEU A 816 25.77 -11.16 15.94
CA LEU A 816 25.39 -12.57 15.88
C LEU A 816 25.48 -13.22 17.25
N ASN A 817 26.54 -12.97 18.02
CA ASN A 817 26.73 -13.53 19.36
C ASN A 817 25.60 -13.09 20.30
N VAL A 818 25.18 -11.82 20.24
CA VAL A 818 24.00 -11.36 21.00
C VAL A 818 22.77 -12.22 20.69
N LYS A 819 22.45 -12.43 19.41
CA LYS A 819 21.29 -13.22 19.01
C LYS A 819 21.43 -14.70 19.35
N HIS A 820 22.62 -15.25 19.11
CA HIS A 820 22.94 -16.65 19.28
C HIS A 820 22.87 -17.07 20.76
N PHE A 821 23.48 -16.28 21.65
CA PHE A 821 23.40 -16.51 23.09
C PHE A 821 21.98 -16.37 23.61
N ASN A 822 21.26 -15.31 23.23
CA ASN A 822 19.86 -15.13 23.66
C ASN A 822 18.96 -16.27 23.17
N HIS A 823 19.20 -16.82 21.97
CA HIS A 823 18.44 -17.98 21.47
C HIS A 823 18.57 -19.19 22.42
N HIS A 824 19.80 -19.56 22.76
CA HIS A 824 20.08 -20.72 23.59
C HIS A 824 19.84 -20.47 25.09
N PHE A 825 20.06 -19.27 25.59
CA PHE A 825 19.68 -18.92 26.97
C PHE A 825 18.15 -19.00 27.15
N ASN A 826 17.35 -18.57 26.16
CA ASN A 826 15.91 -18.85 26.17
C ASN A 826 15.60 -20.35 26.03
N GLN A 827 16.37 -21.09 25.23
CA GLN A 827 16.22 -22.54 25.09
C GLN A 827 16.37 -23.26 26.43
N PHE A 828 17.22 -22.76 27.34
CA PHE A 828 17.43 -23.35 28.66
C PHE A 828 16.78 -22.56 29.80
N ASN A 829 15.93 -21.57 29.50
CA ASN A 829 15.25 -20.73 30.49
C ASN A 829 16.22 -20.06 31.49
N LEU A 830 17.33 -19.51 30.97
CA LEU A 830 18.37 -18.86 31.77
C LEU A 830 18.20 -17.34 31.87
N LEU A 831 17.52 -16.73 30.89
CA LEU A 831 17.18 -15.31 30.90
C LEU A 831 16.04 -15.07 31.90
N ASP A 832 16.07 -13.89 32.53
CA ASP A 832 15.06 -13.43 33.50
C ASP A 832 13.73 -13.02 32.84
#